data_AF-A0A093ZQS6-F1
#
_entry.id   AF-A0A093ZQS6-F1
#
_cell.length_a   1.000
_cell.length_b   1.000
_cell.length_c   1.000
_cell.angle_alpha   90.00
_cell.angle_beta   90.00
_cell.angle_gamma   90.00
#
_symmetry.space_group_name_H-M   'P 1'
#
loop_
_entity.id
_entity.type
_entity.pdbx_description
1 polymer ?
#
loop_
_entity_poly.entity_id
_entity_poly.type
_entity_poly.pdbx_seq_one_letter_code
_entity_poly.pdbx_strand_id
1 'polypeptide(L)'
;MDDKLCLPNDIPAQSLQSPPSELLQSSLEQIIQTLPPKDSYDDEQACGFFMGYTGIAFLLFQISALRPSLEILGHDLIYWTKRYMEGKRDADSFTINKELGCGLLNEKLCFQALQACLSKEHSDVLNFLGNMPEVLGPYSAEKGDPYETELLYGRTGVLYLLRMLRRWAPNSESSLEEPIAQLVEKIMGMNSDGKGNWEWNGDRIYGPPHGDIGIITQLVLTLPSLAPKLAGKVEELLGLQGPDGNWPSSRNRMDTTKGWERVQYCHGAPGFVCALQTLRPFYPEFHDRIDQAIARGRETTWSRGLLTKEPNLCHGILGNAFAFPVGPQREHFLALCTPDAIKKAKEADPKVFLPAAYGTEVMVTLQYLPSAAWTWAVCEIPVPPMLICWTILKYLGDVGCWEYGASLTPAEPVTARDRPKERAREWMTMKVFNYVHAGALVLIYAPLPSVATLPTFPTVLTAWCRSLPGDDGWPTVSQWKSFNSTVDGRLIETRPLGSTQWIDPQLHMESSSSIMAPFFANQSCDPWTPASRPCKLGNYVSFSVNATSAADIKKAVNFAREHNIRLVIRNTGHDYSAKSIGAGALAVWTHHLKSTQILDWKDPYYDGKAIKMGAGVQGFEAMAAAGAEGLVSIGGECPTVGVAGGYTQGGGHSALSTSFGLGADQTLSFEVVTANGELVTASRTDNSDLYWALSGGGGGTYGIVVSMTAKVYPDATVSGATLIFQSSSTTMDNFYAGVEKFHSLLPAMVDAGSMMVYFFSDAFFQIGPMTAYNKTSAEVKSILSDFVAALDELKIPHNVSYSQSATYTEHYDTNFGPLPYGNIKVGIAQYGGRLIPRATIENNNAEFMKMARNITEDGVLFIGVGTDVSAPAKTVSNSVLPAWRKSIIHATLTTDWNFTAPWEEMIALQDKMTDSIMPQIEAVTPGSGAYMNEADFRQPDYKEVFFGSNYEKLLSIKKKWDEDYLFYAITSVGSDHWNVAADGRMCRA
;
A
#
# COMPACT_ATOMS: atom_id res chain seq x y z
N MET A 1 14.82 -45.80 -0.38
CA MET A 1 14.63 -45.22 0.97
C MET A 1 13.24 -44.61 0.96
N ASP A 2 12.26 -45.45 1.26
CA ASP A 2 10.85 -45.09 1.40
C ASP A 2 10.58 -44.54 2.82
N ASP A 3 11.39 -43.57 3.23
CA ASP A 3 11.28 -42.93 4.54
C ASP A 3 10.52 -41.60 4.39
N LYS A 4 9.46 -41.45 5.18
CA LYS A 4 8.54 -40.30 5.25
C LYS A 4 9.30 -38.96 5.15
N LEU A 5 9.23 -38.30 3.99
CA LEU A 5 9.81 -36.97 3.75
C LEU A 5 9.06 -35.87 4.51
N CYS A 6 7.78 -36.11 4.79
CA CYS A 6 6.87 -35.25 5.52
C CYS A 6 6.62 -35.82 6.92
N LEU A 7 6.58 -34.96 7.92
CA LEU A 7 6.10 -35.24 9.25
C LEU A 7 4.69 -34.66 9.37
N PRO A 8 3.73 -35.39 9.98
CA PRO A 8 2.49 -34.76 10.38
C PRO A 8 2.81 -33.63 11.35
N ASN A 9 2.07 -32.53 11.27
CA ASN A 9 2.15 -31.49 12.28
C ASN A 9 1.27 -31.84 13.49
N ASP A 10 1.73 -32.79 14.29
CA ASP A 10 1.08 -33.29 15.51
C ASP A 10 1.69 -32.71 16.80
N ILE A 11 2.62 -31.77 16.66
CA ILE A 11 3.27 -31.09 17.78
C ILE A 11 2.56 -29.77 18.11
N PRO A 12 2.54 -29.34 19.38
CA PRO A 12 1.94 -28.06 19.77
C PRO A 12 2.54 -26.89 18.99
N ALA A 13 1.69 -25.90 18.68
CA ALA A 13 2.14 -24.65 18.09
C ALA A 13 3.20 -23.99 18.99
N GLN A 14 4.24 -23.43 18.36
CA GLN A 14 5.38 -22.83 19.03
C GLN A 14 5.56 -21.44 18.47
N SER A 15 5.94 -20.48 19.33
CA SER A 15 6.31 -19.14 18.88
C SER A 15 7.82 -19.01 18.84
N LEU A 16 8.32 -18.24 17.89
CA LEU A 16 9.73 -17.94 17.75
C LEU A 16 10.19 -17.12 18.96
N GLN A 17 11.13 -17.66 19.74
CA GLN A 17 11.56 -17.03 21.00
C GLN A 17 12.67 -15.99 20.80
N SER A 18 13.52 -16.18 19.79
CA SER A 18 14.63 -15.28 19.47
C SER A 18 14.21 -14.29 18.38
N PRO A 19 14.55 -13.00 18.51
CA PRO A 19 14.30 -12.02 17.46
C PRO A 19 14.92 -12.47 16.12
N PRO A 20 14.21 -12.35 14.98
CA PRO A 20 14.76 -12.66 13.67
C PRO A 20 16.07 -11.90 13.35
N SER A 21 16.22 -10.67 13.84
CA SER A 21 17.44 -9.87 13.67
C SER A 21 18.69 -10.52 14.30
N GLU A 22 18.57 -11.08 15.51
CA GLU A 22 19.66 -11.79 16.17
C GLU A 22 20.01 -13.11 15.45
N LEU A 23 18.98 -13.85 15.03
CA LEU A 23 19.13 -15.08 14.25
C LEU A 23 19.77 -14.82 12.88
N LEU A 24 19.42 -13.70 12.24
CA LEU A 24 20.03 -13.23 10.99
C LEU A 24 21.51 -12.94 11.20
N GLN A 25 21.86 -12.12 12.19
CA GLN A 25 23.25 -11.75 12.48
C GLN A 25 24.10 -12.99 12.77
N SER A 26 23.62 -13.87 13.65
CA SER A 26 24.32 -15.12 13.97
C SER A 26 24.50 -16.04 12.76
N SER A 27 23.48 -16.16 11.90
CA SER A 27 23.55 -16.97 10.69
C SER A 27 24.61 -16.41 9.72
N LEU A 28 24.62 -15.10 9.50
CA LEU A 28 25.59 -14.45 8.61
C LEU A 28 27.03 -14.58 9.10
N GLU A 29 27.28 -14.35 10.39
CA GLU A 29 28.61 -14.52 10.98
C GLU A 29 29.11 -15.97 10.83
N GLN A 30 28.23 -16.96 11.06
CA GLN A 30 28.56 -18.37 10.88
C GLN A 30 28.81 -18.73 9.41
N ILE A 31 28.10 -18.12 8.46
CA ILE A 31 28.39 -18.32 7.02
C ILE A 31 29.83 -17.90 6.72
N ILE A 32 30.25 -16.70 7.16
CA ILE A 32 31.62 -16.22 6.89
C ILE A 32 32.68 -17.13 7.54
N GLN A 33 32.40 -17.68 8.71
CA GLN A 33 33.34 -18.57 9.41
C GLN A 33 33.44 -19.97 8.77
N THR A 34 32.32 -20.53 8.31
CA THR A 34 32.24 -21.92 7.82
C THR A 34 32.43 -22.03 6.31
N LEU A 35 32.09 -20.98 5.58
CA LEU A 35 32.17 -20.91 4.12
C LEU A 35 32.96 -19.66 3.67
N PRO A 36 34.17 -19.40 4.19
CA PRO A 36 34.87 -18.14 3.94
C PRO A 36 35.15 -17.90 2.45
N PRO A 37 35.29 -16.62 2.02
CA PRO A 37 35.79 -16.30 0.69
C PRO A 37 37.16 -16.95 0.42
N LYS A 38 37.36 -17.44 -0.81
CA LYS A 38 38.60 -18.10 -1.26
C LYS A 38 39.26 -17.35 -2.41
N ASP A 39 40.57 -17.56 -2.57
CA ASP A 39 41.35 -17.00 -3.69
C ASP A 39 41.01 -17.66 -5.05
N SER A 40 40.48 -18.88 -5.04
CA SER A 40 40.01 -19.62 -6.21
C SER A 40 38.89 -20.59 -5.86
N TYR A 41 38.00 -20.84 -6.82
CA TYR A 41 36.91 -21.80 -6.73
C TYR A 41 37.00 -22.77 -7.91
N ASP A 42 36.97 -24.06 -7.60
CA ASP A 42 36.90 -25.15 -8.58
C ASP A 42 35.51 -25.28 -9.22
N ASP A 43 35.36 -26.17 -10.20
CA ASP A 43 34.12 -26.35 -10.95
C ASP A 43 32.91 -26.73 -10.09
N GLU A 44 33.11 -27.44 -8.97
CA GLU A 44 32.02 -27.78 -8.07
C GLU A 44 31.58 -26.56 -7.25
N GLN A 45 32.52 -25.69 -6.86
CA GLN A 45 32.27 -24.49 -6.07
C GLN A 45 31.81 -23.29 -6.90
N ALA A 46 32.10 -23.30 -8.20
CA ALA A 46 31.75 -22.30 -9.19
C ALA A 46 30.50 -22.74 -9.96
N CYS A 47 29.35 -22.74 -9.28
CA CYS A 47 28.08 -23.29 -9.79
C CYS A 47 26.88 -22.34 -9.57
N GLY A 48 26.99 -21.12 -10.06
CA GLY A 48 25.90 -20.15 -10.17
C GLY A 48 25.33 -19.69 -8.82
N PHE A 49 24.10 -19.18 -8.85
CA PHE A 49 23.42 -18.67 -7.65
C PHE A 49 22.86 -19.78 -6.74
N PHE A 50 22.56 -20.94 -7.32
CA PHE A 50 21.83 -22.00 -6.59
C PHE A 50 22.76 -22.96 -5.83
N MET A 51 23.98 -23.22 -6.34
CA MET A 51 24.90 -24.21 -5.77
C MET A 51 26.23 -23.59 -5.34
N GLY A 52 26.80 -22.70 -6.13
CA GLY A 52 28.15 -22.17 -5.91
C GLY A 52 28.28 -21.03 -4.90
N TYR A 53 29.54 -20.63 -4.67
CA TYR A 53 29.92 -19.51 -3.81
C TYR A 53 29.47 -18.13 -4.35
N THR A 54 29.22 -18.02 -5.65
CA THR A 54 28.55 -16.85 -6.25
C THR A 54 27.13 -16.69 -5.72
N GLY A 55 26.47 -17.77 -5.31
CA GLY A 55 25.21 -17.75 -4.58
C GLY A 55 25.30 -17.14 -3.19
N ILE A 56 26.42 -17.30 -2.47
CA ILE A 56 26.66 -16.63 -1.18
C ILE A 56 26.86 -15.13 -1.39
N ALA A 57 27.63 -14.74 -2.41
CA ALA A 57 27.76 -13.34 -2.79
C ALA A 57 26.39 -12.73 -3.13
N PHE A 58 25.57 -13.44 -3.90
CA PHE A 58 24.23 -13.02 -4.25
C PHE A 58 23.31 -12.87 -3.03
N LEU A 59 23.35 -13.80 -2.09
CA LEU A 59 22.61 -13.71 -0.82
C LEU A 59 22.97 -12.45 -0.04
N LEU A 60 24.27 -12.20 0.17
CA LEU A 60 24.76 -11.04 0.90
C LEU A 60 24.36 -9.73 0.20
N PHE A 61 24.45 -9.69 -1.13
CA PHE A 61 23.99 -8.57 -1.93
C PHE A 61 22.50 -8.29 -1.74
N GLN A 62 21.64 -9.31 -1.80
CA GLN A 62 20.20 -9.13 -1.61
C GLN A 62 19.85 -8.70 -0.19
N ILE A 63 20.50 -9.25 0.84
CA ILE A 63 20.27 -8.83 2.23
C ILE A 63 20.77 -7.40 2.44
N SER A 64 21.88 -6.99 1.83
CA SER A 64 22.38 -5.61 1.93
C SER A 64 21.35 -4.57 1.44
N ALA A 65 20.55 -4.94 0.44
CA ALA A 65 19.48 -4.09 -0.06
C ALA A 65 18.29 -3.96 0.93
N LEU A 66 18.03 -5.02 1.70
CA LEU A 66 16.95 -5.08 2.69
C LEU A 66 17.35 -4.50 4.06
N ARG A 67 18.65 -4.55 4.37
CA ARG A 67 19.26 -4.20 5.66
C ARG A 67 20.58 -3.45 5.42
N PRO A 68 20.54 -2.20 4.90
CA PRO A 68 21.73 -1.48 4.45
C PRO A 68 22.70 -1.07 5.57
N SER A 69 22.23 -1.01 6.82
CA SER A 69 23.05 -0.71 8.00
C SER A 69 23.61 -1.95 8.71
N LEU A 70 23.31 -3.16 8.21
CA LEU A 70 23.75 -4.39 8.85
C LEU A 70 25.24 -4.64 8.57
N GLU A 71 26.01 -4.71 9.65
CA GLU A 71 27.42 -5.09 9.62
C GLU A 71 27.62 -6.47 10.24
N ILE A 72 28.54 -7.26 9.69
CA ILE A 72 28.98 -8.53 10.26
C ILE A 72 30.51 -8.52 10.33
N LEU A 73 31.05 -8.88 11.50
CA LEU A 73 32.49 -8.89 11.76
C LEU A 73 33.18 -7.55 11.40
N GLY A 74 32.51 -6.42 11.66
CA GLY A 74 33.04 -5.06 11.46
C GLY A 74 33.04 -4.55 10.02
N HIS A 75 32.29 -5.21 9.12
CA HIS A 75 32.16 -4.79 7.73
C HIS A 75 30.71 -4.91 7.24
N ASP A 76 30.31 -4.04 6.31
CA ASP A 76 29.03 -4.12 5.63
C ASP A 76 28.92 -5.37 4.72
N LEU A 77 27.70 -5.74 4.32
CA LEU A 77 27.47 -6.93 3.50
C LEU A 77 27.96 -6.78 2.04
N ILE A 78 28.09 -5.55 1.52
CA ILE A 78 28.62 -5.31 0.18
C ILE A 78 30.13 -5.58 0.15
N TYR A 79 30.86 -5.26 1.22
CA TYR A 79 32.25 -5.65 1.40
C TYR A 79 32.40 -7.17 1.28
N TRP A 80 31.63 -7.93 2.06
CA TRP A 80 31.70 -9.40 2.01
C TRP A 80 31.29 -9.95 0.64
N THR A 81 30.26 -9.37 0.02
CA THR A 81 29.85 -9.70 -1.35
C THR A 81 31.04 -9.58 -2.31
N LYS A 82 31.78 -8.46 -2.26
CA LYS A 82 32.97 -8.24 -3.11
C LYS A 82 34.06 -9.26 -2.82
N ARG A 83 34.31 -9.61 -1.56
CA ARG A 83 35.31 -10.65 -1.19
C ARG A 83 35.03 -12.01 -1.84
N TYR A 84 33.77 -12.45 -1.89
CA TYR A 84 33.42 -13.70 -2.59
C TYR A 84 33.59 -13.62 -4.12
N MET A 85 33.45 -12.42 -4.69
CA MET A 85 33.60 -12.17 -6.12
C MET A 85 35.06 -12.01 -6.58
N GLU A 86 36.02 -11.80 -5.67
CA GLU A 86 37.45 -11.64 -5.98
C GLU A 86 38.15 -12.95 -6.40
N GLY A 87 37.69 -14.10 -5.91
CA GLY A 87 38.34 -15.38 -6.17
C GLY A 87 38.24 -15.80 -7.64
N LYS A 88 39.29 -16.45 -8.16
CA LYS A 88 39.30 -16.95 -9.54
C LYS A 88 38.28 -18.06 -9.75
N ARG A 89 37.57 -18.04 -10.88
CA ARG A 89 36.74 -19.17 -11.34
C ARG A 89 37.55 -20.01 -12.32
N ASP A 90 37.43 -21.33 -12.24
CA ASP A 90 38.08 -22.22 -13.20
C ASP A 90 37.55 -21.94 -14.62
N ALA A 91 38.40 -22.09 -15.63
CA ALA A 91 38.06 -21.79 -17.02
C ALA A 91 37.00 -22.75 -17.57
N ASP A 92 36.99 -24.00 -17.09
CA ASP A 92 36.06 -25.04 -17.55
C ASP A 92 34.63 -24.81 -17.04
N SER A 93 34.45 -24.30 -15.81
CA SER A 93 33.14 -23.87 -15.27
C SER A 93 32.70 -22.49 -15.74
N PHE A 94 33.62 -21.64 -16.22
CA PHE A 94 33.30 -20.28 -16.70
C PHE A 94 32.92 -20.22 -18.19
N THR A 95 32.05 -21.14 -18.62
CA THR A 95 31.56 -21.24 -20.01
C THR A 95 30.05 -21.49 -20.06
N ILE A 96 29.46 -21.38 -21.25
CA ILE A 96 28.06 -21.73 -21.51
C ILE A 96 28.08 -22.92 -22.46
N ASN A 97 27.57 -24.07 -22.04
CA ASN A 97 27.53 -25.26 -22.87
C ASN A 97 26.30 -26.11 -22.51
N LYS A 98 26.11 -27.20 -23.23
CA LYS A 98 24.95 -28.09 -23.02
C LYS A 98 24.95 -28.75 -21.64
N GLU A 99 26.12 -29.08 -21.07
CA GLU A 99 26.21 -29.72 -19.76
C GLU A 99 25.91 -28.76 -18.61
N LEU A 100 26.38 -27.51 -18.71
CA LEU A 100 26.24 -26.48 -17.68
C LEU A 100 24.94 -25.65 -17.82
N GLY A 101 24.29 -25.71 -18.99
CA GLY A 101 23.11 -24.91 -19.30
C GLY A 101 23.42 -23.41 -19.35
N CYS A 102 22.35 -22.60 -19.33
CA CYS A 102 22.41 -21.14 -19.35
C CYS A 102 21.58 -20.49 -18.22
N GLY A 103 21.03 -21.26 -17.28
CA GLY A 103 20.17 -20.74 -16.21
C GLY A 103 20.94 -20.26 -14.97
N LEU A 104 20.26 -20.28 -13.82
CA LEU A 104 20.83 -19.82 -12.53
C LEU A 104 21.89 -20.75 -11.91
N LEU A 105 22.19 -21.88 -12.55
CA LEU A 105 23.34 -22.75 -12.24
C LEU A 105 24.58 -22.41 -13.08
N ASN A 106 24.44 -21.63 -14.15
CA ASN A 106 25.58 -21.26 -14.98
C ASN A 106 26.41 -20.18 -14.27
N GLU A 107 27.62 -20.54 -13.87
CA GLU A 107 28.52 -19.64 -13.13
C GLU A 107 28.84 -18.37 -13.89
N LYS A 108 29.20 -18.48 -15.17
CA LYS A 108 29.60 -17.33 -15.99
C LYS A 108 28.51 -16.26 -16.01
N LEU A 109 27.27 -16.66 -16.31
CA LEU A 109 26.13 -15.75 -16.40
C LEU A 109 25.78 -15.15 -15.03
N CYS A 110 25.70 -15.97 -13.98
CA CYS A 110 25.42 -15.50 -12.62
C CYS A 110 26.49 -14.52 -12.11
N PHE A 111 27.76 -14.85 -12.31
CA PHE A 111 28.90 -14.03 -11.88
C PHE A 111 28.90 -12.69 -12.61
N GLN A 112 28.78 -12.68 -13.94
CA GLN A 112 28.77 -11.45 -14.74
C GLN A 112 27.55 -10.57 -14.42
N ALA A 113 26.38 -11.18 -14.21
CA ALA A 113 25.19 -10.43 -13.83
C ALA A 113 25.34 -9.76 -12.46
N LEU A 114 25.84 -10.50 -11.45
CA LEU A 114 26.08 -9.93 -10.11
C LEU A 114 27.20 -8.87 -10.14
N GLN A 115 28.25 -9.09 -10.92
CA GLN A 115 29.31 -8.10 -11.14
C GLN A 115 28.75 -6.79 -11.70
N ALA A 116 27.90 -6.87 -12.73
CA ALA A 116 27.24 -5.71 -13.31
C ALA A 116 26.27 -5.03 -12.33
N CYS A 117 25.57 -5.78 -11.47
CA CYS A 117 24.75 -5.19 -10.40
C CYS A 117 25.59 -4.46 -9.34
N LEU A 118 26.78 -4.95 -9.02
CA LEU A 118 27.69 -4.35 -8.04
C LEU A 118 28.37 -3.10 -8.58
N SER A 119 28.86 -3.14 -9.82
CA SER A 119 29.54 -2.01 -10.46
C SER A 119 28.55 -0.95 -10.93
N LYS A 120 27.36 -1.38 -11.37
CA LYS A 120 26.34 -0.56 -12.06
C LYS A 120 26.85 0.06 -13.36
N GLU A 121 27.98 -0.42 -13.87
CA GLU A 121 28.62 0.09 -15.07
C GLU A 121 28.01 -0.52 -16.32
N HIS A 122 27.74 0.33 -17.31
CA HIS A 122 27.13 -0.12 -18.57
C HIS A 122 28.00 -1.14 -19.30
N SER A 123 29.33 -1.02 -19.21
CA SER A 123 30.27 -1.97 -19.82
C SER A 123 30.13 -3.39 -19.28
N ASP A 124 29.82 -3.55 -17.99
CA ASP A 124 29.64 -4.88 -17.40
C ASP A 124 28.30 -5.50 -17.81
N VAL A 125 27.26 -4.67 -18.01
CA VAL A 125 26.01 -5.11 -18.63
C VAL A 125 26.25 -5.57 -20.06
N LEU A 126 27.02 -4.82 -20.86
CA LEU A 126 27.38 -5.24 -22.22
C LEU A 126 28.20 -6.53 -22.24
N ASN A 127 29.10 -6.73 -21.26
CA ASN A 127 29.84 -7.99 -21.11
C ASN A 127 28.91 -9.18 -20.86
N PHE A 128 27.90 -9.02 -20.00
CA PHE A 128 26.86 -10.03 -19.81
C PHE A 128 26.05 -10.27 -21.09
N LEU A 129 25.61 -9.19 -21.76
CA LEU A 129 24.82 -9.27 -22.99
C LEU A 129 25.59 -9.90 -24.17
N GLY A 130 26.92 -9.86 -24.15
CA GLY A 130 27.77 -10.55 -25.14
C GLY A 130 27.53 -12.06 -25.21
N ASN A 131 26.92 -12.67 -24.18
CA ASN A 131 26.54 -14.09 -24.18
C ASN A 131 25.19 -14.37 -24.84
N MET A 132 24.35 -13.36 -25.09
CA MET A 132 22.99 -13.55 -25.61
C MET A 132 22.93 -14.30 -26.95
N PRO A 133 23.85 -14.10 -27.93
CA PRO A 133 23.85 -14.89 -29.15
C PRO A 133 23.99 -16.39 -28.89
N GLU A 134 24.80 -16.78 -27.92
CA GLU A 134 24.98 -18.18 -27.53
C GLU A 134 23.74 -18.74 -26.82
N VAL A 135 23.04 -17.92 -26.02
CA VAL A 135 21.79 -18.30 -25.34
C VAL A 135 20.60 -18.39 -26.30
N LEU A 136 20.52 -17.52 -27.32
CA LEU A 136 19.35 -17.41 -28.20
C LEU A 136 19.43 -18.33 -29.44
N GLY A 137 20.64 -18.54 -29.97
CA GLY A 137 20.90 -19.21 -31.24
C GLY A 137 21.04 -18.23 -32.40
N PRO A 138 20.95 -18.69 -33.66
CA PRO A 138 20.29 -19.92 -34.11
C PRO A 138 21.14 -21.20 -33.94
N TYR A 139 20.46 -22.34 -33.74
CA TYR A 139 21.07 -23.68 -33.76
C TYR A 139 20.60 -24.45 -34.99
N SER A 140 21.46 -25.31 -35.54
CA SER A 140 21.11 -26.11 -36.72
C SER A 140 20.06 -27.17 -36.37
N ALA A 141 19.19 -27.49 -37.33
CA ALA A 141 18.20 -28.56 -37.18
C ALA A 141 18.83 -29.92 -36.84
N GLU A 142 20.07 -30.16 -37.26
CA GLU A 142 20.85 -31.37 -36.98
C GLU A 142 21.34 -31.46 -35.52
N LYS A 143 21.70 -30.32 -34.90
CA LYS A 143 22.19 -30.28 -33.52
C LYS A 143 21.07 -30.10 -32.49
N GLY A 144 19.92 -29.57 -32.93
CA GLY A 144 18.82 -29.21 -32.03
C GLY A 144 19.15 -28.01 -31.15
N ASP A 145 18.15 -27.48 -30.46
CA ASP A 145 18.37 -26.47 -29.41
C ASP A 145 18.98 -27.16 -28.19
N PRO A 146 20.19 -26.79 -27.73
CA PRO A 146 20.86 -27.50 -26.65
C PRO A 146 20.45 -27.03 -25.25
N TYR A 147 19.68 -25.94 -25.12
CA TYR A 147 19.38 -25.33 -23.84
C TYR A 147 17.93 -25.54 -23.42
N GLU A 148 17.76 -25.86 -22.14
CA GLU A 148 16.47 -26.00 -21.47
C GLU A 148 15.71 -24.67 -21.38
N THR A 149 14.44 -24.74 -21.00
CA THR A 149 13.62 -23.55 -20.77
C THR A 149 13.62 -23.10 -19.31
N GLU A 150 13.68 -24.01 -18.36
CA GLU A 150 13.38 -23.75 -16.95
C GLU A 150 14.40 -22.83 -16.21
N LEU A 151 14.16 -22.55 -14.92
CA LEU A 151 14.85 -21.47 -14.21
C LEU A 151 16.34 -21.80 -13.93
N LEU A 152 16.68 -23.05 -13.63
CA LEU A 152 18.00 -23.40 -13.09
C LEU A 152 19.04 -23.67 -14.17
N TYR A 153 18.71 -24.44 -15.20
CA TYR A 153 19.56 -24.75 -16.35
C TYR A 153 19.19 -23.96 -17.60
N GLY A 154 17.98 -23.40 -17.67
CA GLY A 154 17.40 -22.86 -18.89
C GLY A 154 17.27 -21.35 -19.00
N ARG A 155 16.64 -20.94 -20.11
CA ARG A 155 16.48 -19.54 -20.54
C ARG A 155 15.64 -18.69 -19.61
N THR A 156 14.71 -19.28 -18.86
CA THR A 156 13.95 -18.57 -17.83
C THR A 156 14.87 -18.03 -16.73
N GLY A 157 15.98 -18.71 -16.43
CA GLY A 157 17.03 -18.20 -15.55
C GLY A 157 17.71 -16.94 -16.10
N VAL A 158 18.01 -16.90 -17.40
CA VAL A 158 18.56 -15.70 -18.05
C VAL A 158 17.56 -14.53 -18.00
N LEU A 159 16.27 -14.82 -18.14
CA LEU A 159 15.21 -13.82 -18.02
C LEU A 159 15.18 -13.20 -16.62
N TYR A 160 15.38 -14.02 -15.58
CA TYR A 160 15.54 -13.54 -14.21
C TYR A 160 16.78 -12.63 -14.07
N LEU A 161 17.93 -13.03 -14.63
CA LEU A 161 19.17 -12.22 -14.59
C LEU A 161 19.00 -10.89 -15.33
N LEU A 162 18.35 -10.87 -16.50
CA LEU A 162 18.05 -9.63 -17.23
C LEU A 162 17.14 -8.69 -16.42
N ARG A 163 16.13 -9.23 -15.74
CA ARG A 163 15.28 -8.43 -14.84
C ARG A 163 16.08 -7.87 -13.66
N MET A 164 17.01 -8.66 -13.11
CA MET A 164 17.94 -8.23 -12.06
C MET A 164 18.81 -7.07 -12.53
N LEU A 165 19.40 -7.17 -13.73
CA LEU A 165 20.18 -6.09 -14.34
C LEU A 165 19.35 -4.83 -14.57
N ARG A 166 18.12 -4.97 -15.08
CA ARG A 166 17.19 -3.85 -15.31
C ARG A 166 16.94 -3.05 -14.04
N ARG A 167 16.87 -3.71 -12.88
CA ARG A 167 16.73 -3.04 -11.58
C ARG A 167 18.01 -2.35 -11.11
N TRP A 168 19.11 -3.08 -11.12
CA TRP A 168 20.31 -2.68 -10.37
C TRP A 168 21.29 -1.85 -11.21
N ALA A 169 21.19 -1.92 -12.54
CA ALA A 169 21.92 -1.10 -13.49
C ALA A 169 20.94 -0.32 -14.41
N PRO A 170 20.09 0.58 -13.85
CA PRO A 170 19.01 1.23 -14.59
C PRO A 170 19.49 2.06 -15.79
N ASN A 171 20.73 2.56 -15.76
CA ASN A 171 21.35 3.28 -16.88
C ASN A 171 21.52 2.41 -18.14
N SER A 172 21.36 1.09 -18.02
CA SER A 172 21.48 0.13 -19.13
C SER A 172 20.13 -0.42 -19.60
N GLU A 173 19.01 0.07 -19.05
CA GLU A 173 17.67 -0.47 -19.31
C GLU A 173 17.35 -0.60 -20.81
N SER A 174 17.67 0.43 -21.61
CA SER A 174 17.44 0.40 -23.06
C SER A 174 18.16 -0.73 -23.79
N SER A 175 19.32 -1.15 -23.31
CA SER A 175 20.11 -2.25 -23.91
C SER A 175 19.61 -3.63 -23.50
N LEU A 176 18.74 -3.72 -22.49
CA LEU A 176 18.17 -4.98 -22.00
C LEU A 176 16.86 -5.32 -22.72
N GLU A 177 16.12 -4.34 -23.25
CA GLU A 177 14.78 -4.54 -23.82
C GLU A 177 14.76 -5.49 -25.02
N GLU A 178 15.69 -5.34 -25.98
CA GLU A 178 15.79 -6.25 -27.12
C GLU A 178 16.15 -7.69 -26.70
N PRO A 179 17.22 -7.92 -25.89
CA PRO A 179 17.50 -9.24 -25.33
C PRO A 179 16.33 -9.87 -24.57
N ILE A 180 15.59 -9.09 -23.77
CA ILE A 180 14.40 -9.55 -23.05
C ILE A 180 13.33 -10.00 -24.05
N ALA A 181 13.02 -9.19 -25.06
CA ALA A 181 12.01 -9.52 -26.05
C ALA A 181 12.36 -10.79 -26.84
N GLN A 182 13.61 -10.91 -27.30
CA GLN A 182 14.10 -12.08 -28.03
C GLN A 182 14.05 -13.34 -27.16
N LEU A 183 14.39 -13.23 -25.87
CA LEU A 183 14.36 -14.35 -24.95
C LEU A 183 12.93 -14.79 -24.61
N VAL A 184 12.01 -13.84 -24.42
CA VAL A 184 10.57 -14.11 -24.25
C VAL A 184 10.01 -14.82 -25.48
N GLU A 185 10.31 -14.33 -26.68
CA GLU A 185 9.89 -14.96 -27.93
C GLU A 185 10.46 -16.38 -28.02
N LYS A 186 11.73 -16.58 -27.67
CA LYS A 186 12.37 -17.90 -27.64
C LYS A 186 11.70 -18.86 -26.67
N ILE A 187 11.39 -18.43 -25.44
CA ILE A 187 10.72 -19.24 -24.41
C ILE A 187 9.29 -19.61 -24.83
N MET A 188 8.56 -18.67 -25.45
CA MET A 188 7.17 -18.87 -25.90
C MET A 188 7.08 -19.65 -27.23
N GLY A 189 8.07 -19.50 -28.10
CA GLY A 189 8.11 -20.03 -29.47
C GLY A 189 8.57 -21.49 -29.59
N MET A 190 8.94 -22.14 -28.50
CA MET A 190 9.27 -23.58 -28.49
C MET A 190 8.08 -24.51 -28.81
N ASN A 191 6.93 -23.97 -29.22
CA ASN A 191 5.93 -24.59 -30.12
C ASN A 191 5.13 -23.49 -30.86
N SER A 192 4.73 -23.76 -32.11
CA SER A 192 4.08 -22.80 -33.03
C SER A 192 2.66 -22.35 -32.63
N ASP A 193 2.09 -22.90 -31.56
CA ASP A 193 0.74 -22.59 -31.05
C ASP A 193 0.75 -21.70 -29.80
N GLY A 194 1.94 -21.26 -29.35
CA GLY A 194 2.11 -20.49 -28.12
C GLY A 194 1.86 -21.27 -26.83
N LYS A 195 1.68 -22.61 -26.91
CA LYS A 195 1.41 -23.47 -25.77
C LYS A 195 2.65 -24.15 -25.20
N GLY A 196 3.81 -24.12 -25.86
CA GLY A 196 5.13 -24.55 -25.35
C GLY A 196 5.20 -25.89 -24.61
N ASN A 197 5.95 -26.86 -25.13
CA ASN A 197 6.28 -28.11 -24.42
C ASN A 197 7.44 -27.87 -23.44
N TRP A 198 7.24 -27.04 -22.40
CA TRP A 198 8.24 -26.75 -21.35
C TRP A 198 8.58 -28.00 -20.51
N GLU A 199 9.14 -28.99 -21.19
CA GLU A 199 9.59 -30.25 -20.64
C GLU A 199 11.02 -30.10 -20.15
N TRP A 200 11.32 -30.81 -19.09
CA TRP A 200 12.66 -30.94 -18.56
C TRP A 200 12.98 -32.42 -18.45
N ASN A 201 14.07 -32.87 -19.07
CA ASN A 201 14.44 -34.29 -19.17
C ASN A 201 13.31 -35.19 -19.72
N GLY A 202 12.50 -34.68 -20.65
CA GLY A 202 11.41 -35.42 -21.29
C GLY A 202 10.16 -35.64 -20.41
N ASP A 203 10.06 -34.96 -19.27
CA ASP A 203 8.83 -34.89 -18.46
C ASP A 203 8.37 -33.43 -18.30
N ARG A 204 7.07 -33.21 -18.12
CA ARG A 204 6.52 -31.88 -17.84
C ARG A 204 6.47 -31.68 -16.35
N ILE A 205 7.32 -30.81 -15.83
CA ILE A 205 7.41 -30.48 -14.41
C ILE A 205 6.49 -29.30 -14.12
N TYR A 206 5.88 -29.27 -12.93
CA TYR A 206 4.90 -28.24 -12.60
C TYR A 206 5.40 -27.22 -11.57
N GLY A 207 6.34 -27.59 -10.69
CA GLY A 207 6.80 -26.77 -9.57
C GLY A 207 7.73 -25.60 -9.96
N PRO A 208 8.04 -24.67 -9.04
CA PRO A 208 8.68 -23.39 -9.37
C PRO A 208 10.08 -23.42 -9.99
N PRO A 209 11.05 -24.28 -9.58
CA PRO A 209 12.39 -24.21 -10.16
C PRO A 209 12.46 -24.74 -11.60
N HIS A 210 11.79 -25.86 -11.85
CA HIS A 210 11.95 -26.63 -13.09
C HIS A 210 10.70 -26.63 -13.98
N GLY A 211 9.60 -26.03 -13.53
CA GLY A 211 8.28 -26.30 -14.09
C GLY A 211 7.45 -25.08 -14.45
N ASP A 212 6.31 -25.37 -15.05
CA ASP A 212 5.42 -24.40 -15.68
C ASP A 212 5.10 -23.19 -14.81
N ILE A 213 4.77 -23.39 -13.53
CA ILE A 213 4.37 -22.28 -12.66
C ILE A 213 5.49 -21.26 -12.52
N GLY A 214 6.74 -21.71 -12.40
CA GLY A 214 7.90 -20.83 -12.30
C GLY A 214 8.23 -20.12 -13.63
N ILE A 215 8.06 -20.81 -14.76
CA ILE A 215 8.25 -20.20 -16.08
C ILE A 215 7.21 -19.09 -16.30
N ILE A 216 5.93 -19.37 -16.03
CA ILE A 216 4.83 -18.40 -16.13
C ILE A 216 5.11 -17.20 -15.25
N THR A 217 5.50 -17.44 -14.01
CA THR A 217 5.93 -16.40 -13.07
C THR A 217 6.97 -15.47 -13.67
N GLN A 218 8.08 -16.02 -14.18
CA GLN A 218 9.16 -15.16 -14.67
C GLN A 218 8.75 -14.39 -15.92
N LEU A 219 7.93 -14.99 -16.79
CA LEU A 219 7.38 -14.33 -17.96
C LEU A 219 6.48 -13.15 -17.58
N VAL A 220 5.52 -13.38 -16.67
CA VAL A 220 4.57 -12.35 -16.23
C VAL A 220 5.26 -11.23 -15.45
N LEU A 221 6.19 -11.55 -14.55
CA LEU A 221 6.95 -10.53 -13.81
C LEU A 221 7.87 -9.70 -14.69
N THR A 222 8.34 -10.26 -15.81
CA THR A 222 9.20 -9.54 -16.74
C THR A 222 8.39 -8.71 -17.74
N LEU A 223 7.28 -9.26 -18.25
CA LEU A 223 6.38 -8.63 -19.21
C LEU A 223 4.91 -8.95 -18.86
N PRO A 224 4.26 -8.14 -18.00
CA PRO A 224 2.89 -8.40 -17.52
C PRO A 224 1.83 -8.58 -18.61
N SER A 225 2.03 -7.96 -19.79
CA SER A 225 1.14 -8.11 -20.96
C SER A 225 1.06 -9.54 -21.51
N LEU A 226 1.91 -10.45 -21.06
CA LEU A 226 1.81 -11.88 -21.37
C LEU A 226 0.75 -12.62 -20.56
N ALA A 227 0.26 -12.06 -19.44
CA ALA A 227 -0.69 -12.76 -18.57
C ALA A 227 -1.95 -13.27 -19.31
N PRO A 228 -2.64 -12.47 -20.16
CA PRO A 228 -3.79 -12.98 -20.91
C PRO A 228 -3.46 -14.15 -21.86
N LYS A 229 -2.22 -14.20 -22.39
CA LYS A 229 -1.77 -15.30 -23.26
C LYS A 229 -1.47 -16.58 -22.48
N LEU A 230 -1.13 -16.44 -21.20
CA LEU A 230 -0.76 -17.55 -20.30
C LEU A 230 -1.93 -18.01 -19.42
N ALA A 231 -3.07 -17.31 -19.45
CA ALA A 231 -4.26 -17.61 -18.66
C ALA A 231 -4.71 -19.08 -18.77
N GLY A 232 -4.73 -19.65 -19.98
CA GLY A 232 -5.09 -21.06 -20.18
C GLY A 232 -4.14 -22.06 -19.50
N LYS A 233 -2.84 -21.73 -19.38
CA LYS A 233 -1.88 -22.56 -18.63
C LYS A 233 -2.06 -22.42 -17.12
N VAL A 234 -2.35 -21.21 -16.63
CA VAL A 234 -2.65 -21.00 -15.20
C VAL A 234 -3.92 -21.74 -14.82
N GLU A 235 -4.96 -21.67 -15.65
CA GLU A 235 -6.20 -22.43 -15.48
C GLU A 235 -5.96 -23.94 -15.44
N GLU A 236 -5.12 -24.47 -16.34
CA GLU A 236 -4.72 -25.88 -16.34
C GLU A 236 -4.03 -26.25 -15.02
N LEU A 237 -3.05 -25.46 -14.56
CA LEU A 237 -2.32 -25.70 -13.32
C LEU A 237 -3.22 -25.63 -12.08
N LEU A 238 -4.22 -24.74 -12.06
CA LEU A 238 -5.23 -24.71 -11.01
C LEU A 238 -6.08 -26.00 -11.02
N GLY A 239 -6.39 -26.52 -12.21
CA GLY A 239 -7.12 -27.79 -12.37
C GLY A 239 -6.33 -29.05 -11.96
N LEU A 240 -5.00 -28.95 -11.85
CA LEU A 240 -4.15 -30.07 -11.39
C LEU A 240 -4.15 -30.25 -9.86
N GLN A 241 -4.70 -29.30 -9.09
CA GLN A 241 -4.70 -29.39 -7.63
C GLN A 241 -5.54 -30.60 -7.18
N GLY A 242 -4.88 -31.59 -6.58
CA GLY A 242 -5.52 -32.81 -6.09
C GLY A 242 -6.50 -32.55 -4.96
N PRO A 243 -7.37 -33.51 -4.59
CA PRO A 243 -8.36 -33.36 -3.53
C PRO A 243 -7.75 -33.03 -2.16
N ASP A 244 -6.52 -33.45 -1.90
CA ASP A 244 -5.76 -33.17 -0.66
C ASP A 244 -5.17 -31.76 -0.58
N GLY A 245 -5.40 -30.91 -1.60
CA GLY A 245 -4.88 -29.55 -1.70
C GLY A 245 -3.45 -29.46 -2.24
N ASN A 246 -2.80 -30.60 -2.53
CA ASN A 246 -1.46 -30.63 -3.10
C ASN A 246 -1.46 -30.54 -4.63
N TRP A 247 -0.28 -30.32 -5.20
CA TRP A 247 -0.05 -30.42 -6.65
C TRP A 247 0.89 -31.59 -6.97
N PRO A 248 0.64 -32.29 -8.10
CA PRO A 248 1.58 -33.29 -8.60
C PRO A 248 2.92 -32.64 -8.94
N SER A 249 4.02 -33.37 -8.75
CA SER A 249 5.35 -32.83 -9.09
C SER A 249 5.58 -32.73 -10.60
N SER A 250 5.00 -33.66 -11.37
CA SER A 250 5.15 -33.76 -12.82
C SER A 250 4.04 -34.59 -13.47
N ARG A 251 3.93 -34.54 -14.80
CA ARG A 251 2.94 -35.30 -15.59
C ARG A 251 3.03 -36.82 -15.37
N ASN A 252 4.23 -37.36 -15.12
CA ASN A 252 4.38 -38.80 -14.81
C ASN A 252 4.07 -39.15 -13.35
N ARG A 253 3.73 -38.17 -12.52
CA ARG A 253 3.48 -38.31 -11.07
C ARG A 253 2.17 -37.59 -10.68
N MET A 254 1.07 -37.99 -11.31
CA MET A 254 -0.27 -37.37 -11.17
C MET A 254 -1.15 -37.99 -10.08
N ASP A 255 -0.76 -39.13 -9.50
CA ASP A 255 -1.55 -39.85 -8.51
C ASP A 255 -1.38 -39.26 -7.10
N THR A 256 -2.14 -38.21 -6.83
CA THR A 256 -2.18 -37.49 -5.54
C THR A 256 -2.75 -38.33 -4.39
N THR A 257 -3.36 -39.49 -4.68
CA THR A 257 -3.93 -40.38 -3.66
C THR A 257 -2.90 -41.29 -2.98
N LYS A 258 -1.68 -41.37 -3.53
CA LYS A 258 -0.56 -42.13 -2.95
C LYS A 258 0.15 -41.37 -1.81
N GLY A 259 -0.61 -40.82 -0.87
CA GLY A 259 -0.31 -40.57 0.56
C GLY A 259 0.96 -39.84 1.04
N TRP A 260 1.99 -39.62 0.20
CA TRP A 260 3.31 -39.12 0.60
C TRP A 260 4.00 -38.30 -0.50
N GLU A 261 3.22 -37.58 -1.30
CA GLU A 261 3.79 -36.62 -2.24
C GLU A 261 4.58 -35.53 -1.50
N ARG A 262 5.66 -35.06 -2.14
CA ARG A 262 6.52 -34.00 -1.63
C ARG A 262 5.65 -32.76 -1.40
N VAL A 263 5.65 -32.24 -0.17
CA VAL A 263 5.04 -30.94 0.21
C VAL A 263 6.18 -29.99 0.49
N GLN A 264 6.82 -29.54 -0.59
CA GLN A 264 8.06 -28.77 -0.58
C GLN A 264 7.91 -27.59 -1.52
N TYR A 265 8.67 -26.53 -1.30
CA TYR A 265 8.70 -25.41 -2.24
C TYR A 265 8.96 -25.87 -3.69
N CYS A 266 9.95 -26.73 -3.88
CA CYS A 266 10.33 -27.19 -5.22
C CYS A 266 9.35 -28.22 -5.83
N HIS A 267 8.53 -28.89 -5.00
CA HIS A 267 7.54 -29.87 -5.42
C HIS A 267 6.34 -29.85 -4.48
N GLY A 268 5.17 -29.43 -4.97
CA GLY A 268 3.90 -29.46 -4.24
C GLY A 268 3.43 -28.09 -3.74
N ALA A 269 2.51 -28.12 -2.79
CA ALA A 269 1.70 -26.98 -2.36
C ALA A 269 2.48 -25.71 -1.98
N PRO A 270 3.58 -25.75 -1.20
CA PRO A 270 4.23 -24.52 -0.74
C PRO A 270 4.71 -23.64 -1.90
N GLY A 271 5.33 -24.24 -2.91
CA GLY A 271 5.81 -23.51 -4.08
C GLY A 271 4.70 -22.94 -4.95
N PHE A 272 3.61 -23.71 -5.11
CA PHE A 272 2.41 -23.24 -5.80
C PHE A 272 1.73 -22.10 -5.07
N VAL A 273 1.61 -22.18 -3.73
CA VAL A 273 1.05 -21.10 -2.91
C VAL A 273 1.86 -19.83 -3.11
N CYS A 274 3.19 -19.88 -2.93
CA CYS A 274 4.04 -18.72 -3.16
C CYS A 274 3.87 -18.17 -4.59
N ALA A 275 3.76 -19.05 -5.58
CA ALA A 275 3.65 -18.62 -6.96
C ALA A 275 2.31 -17.99 -7.32
N LEU A 276 1.23 -18.60 -6.86
CA LEU A 276 -0.12 -18.11 -7.07
C LEU A 276 -0.37 -16.80 -6.33
N GLN A 277 0.22 -16.61 -5.14
CA GLN A 277 0.15 -15.32 -4.44
C GLN A 277 0.73 -14.18 -5.29
N THR A 278 1.86 -14.41 -5.97
CA THR A 278 2.45 -13.39 -6.83
C THR A 278 1.74 -13.25 -8.17
N LEU A 279 1.22 -14.35 -8.74
CA LEU A 279 0.51 -14.31 -10.02
C LEU A 279 -0.90 -13.74 -9.89
N ARG A 280 -1.55 -13.87 -8.72
CA ARG A 280 -2.94 -13.46 -8.47
C ARG A 280 -3.35 -12.13 -9.12
N PRO A 281 -2.61 -11.02 -8.97
CA PRO A 281 -3.03 -9.70 -9.46
C PRO A 281 -3.09 -9.59 -10.98
N PHE A 282 -2.39 -10.49 -11.68
CA PHE A 282 -2.33 -10.51 -13.15
C PHE A 282 -3.46 -11.35 -13.77
N TYR A 283 -4.28 -12.03 -12.94
CA TYR A 283 -5.37 -12.90 -13.38
C TYR A 283 -6.66 -12.63 -12.61
N PRO A 284 -7.28 -11.45 -12.79
CA PRO A 284 -8.54 -11.08 -12.11
C PRO A 284 -9.67 -12.09 -12.36
N GLU A 285 -9.70 -12.73 -13.53
CA GLU A 285 -10.67 -13.77 -13.89
C GLU A 285 -10.54 -15.06 -13.07
N PHE A 286 -9.40 -15.26 -12.42
CA PHE A 286 -9.11 -16.45 -11.61
C PHE A 286 -8.96 -16.15 -10.11
N HIS A 287 -9.20 -14.93 -9.64
CA HIS A 287 -9.00 -14.55 -8.23
C HIS A 287 -9.60 -15.56 -7.25
N ASP A 288 -10.90 -15.86 -7.36
CA ASP A 288 -11.58 -16.79 -6.46
C ASP A 288 -10.98 -18.21 -6.49
N ARG A 289 -10.59 -18.68 -7.69
CA ARG A 289 -9.99 -20.01 -7.87
C ARG A 289 -8.57 -20.07 -7.32
N ILE A 290 -7.79 -19.01 -7.53
CA ILE A 290 -6.45 -18.85 -6.99
C ILE A 290 -6.50 -18.82 -5.46
N ASP A 291 -7.43 -18.07 -4.89
CA ASP A 291 -7.63 -17.92 -3.45
C ASP A 291 -8.02 -19.24 -2.78
N GLN A 292 -8.96 -19.97 -3.39
CA GLN A 292 -9.32 -21.32 -2.96
C GLN A 292 -8.13 -22.28 -3.05
N ALA A 293 -7.37 -22.23 -4.14
CA ALA A 293 -6.21 -23.09 -4.32
C ALA A 293 -5.12 -22.79 -3.28
N ILE A 294 -4.86 -21.51 -2.98
CA ILE A 294 -3.92 -21.07 -1.95
C ILE A 294 -4.36 -21.58 -0.57
N ALA A 295 -5.64 -21.42 -0.20
CA ALA A 295 -6.16 -21.86 1.08
C ALA A 295 -5.96 -23.37 1.29
N ARG A 296 -6.31 -24.17 0.27
CA ARG A 296 -6.12 -25.63 0.30
C ARG A 296 -4.64 -26.01 0.36
N GLY A 297 -3.79 -25.33 -0.40
CA GLY A 297 -2.34 -25.56 -0.37
C GLY A 297 -1.71 -25.25 0.98
N ARG A 298 -2.20 -24.21 1.68
CA ARG A 298 -1.78 -23.89 3.06
C ARG A 298 -2.22 -24.96 4.05
N GLU A 299 -3.41 -25.51 3.91
CA GLU A 299 -3.89 -26.62 4.76
C GLU A 299 -3.02 -27.88 4.58
N THR A 300 -2.70 -28.25 3.33
CA THR A 300 -1.76 -29.34 3.04
C THR A 300 -0.37 -29.05 3.64
N THR A 301 0.11 -27.81 3.50
CA THR A 301 1.41 -27.41 4.04
C THR A 301 1.40 -27.43 5.57
N TRP A 302 0.30 -27.05 6.22
CA TRP A 302 0.20 -27.09 7.67
C TRP A 302 0.22 -28.52 8.18
N SER A 303 -0.53 -29.42 7.53
CA SER A 303 -0.66 -30.81 7.95
C SER A 303 0.58 -31.66 7.67
N ARG A 304 1.30 -31.39 6.56
CA ARG A 304 2.37 -32.27 6.02
C ARG A 304 3.66 -31.54 5.65
N GLY A 305 3.75 -30.23 5.89
CA GLY A 305 4.90 -29.41 5.51
C GLY A 305 6.04 -29.37 6.52
N LEU A 306 5.92 -30.05 7.66
CA LEU A 306 7.08 -30.37 8.49
C LEU A 306 7.91 -31.43 7.75
N LEU A 307 9.21 -31.23 7.61
CA LEU A 307 10.06 -32.10 6.78
C LEU A 307 11.17 -32.73 7.62
N THR A 308 11.51 -33.98 7.32
CA THR A 308 12.61 -34.70 7.99
C THR A 308 13.99 -34.27 7.51
N LYS A 309 14.07 -33.46 6.45
CA LYS A 309 15.30 -32.89 5.90
C LYS A 309 15.73 -31.66 6.67
N GLU A 310 17.04 -31.41 6.70
CA GLU A 310 17.62 -30.18 7.24
C GLU A 310 16.84 -28.94 6.78
N PRO A 311 16.51 -27.99 7.67
CA PRO A 311 15.74 -26.82 7.27
C PRO A 311 16.49 -26.02 6.20
N ASN A 312 15.81 -25.78 5.08
CA ASN A 312 16.33 -25.03 3.94
C ASN A 312 15.18 -24.45 3.11
N LEU A 313 15.51 -23.58 2.16
CA LEU A 313 14.51 -22.89 1.33
C LEU A 313 13.81 -23.79 0.30
N CYS A 314 14.49 -24.76 -0.34
CA CYS A 314 13.91 -25.48 -1.49
C CYS A 314 13.13 -26.75 -1.09
N HIS A 315 13.69 -27.55 -0.18
CA HIS A 315 13.15 -28.84 0.26
C HIS A 315 13.05 -28.96 1.78
N GLY A 316 13.05 -27.84 2.49
CA GLY A 316 13.06 -27.78 3.95
C GLY A 316 11.95 -26.90 4.51
N ILE A 317 11.84 -26.91 5.84
CA ILE A 317 10.75 -26.24 6.58
C ILE A 317 10.80 -24.72 6.39
N LEU A 318 11.99 -24.12 6.25
CA LEU A 318 12.15 -22.68 6.05
C LEU A 318 11.40 -22.18 4.79
N GLY A 319 11.54 -22.86 3.65
CA GLY A 319 10.77 -22.51 2.45
C GLY A 319 9.27 -22.76 2.59
N ASN A 320 8.89 -23.81 3.32
CA ASN A 320 7.48 -24.11 3.57
C ASN A 320 6.82 -23.06 4.47
N ALA A 321 7.57 -22.42 5.35
CA ALA A 321 7.07 -21.33 6.22
C ALA A 321 6.50 -20.16 5.39
N PHE A 322 7.03 -19.92 4.18
CA PHE A 322 6.60 -18.83 3.30
C PHE A 322 5.24 -19.05 2.64
N ALA A 323 4.68 -20.25 2.71
CA ALA A 323 3.30 -20.50 2.27
C ALA A 323 2.28 -19.81 3.19
N PHE A 324 2.63 -19.53 4.45
CA PHE A 324 1.76 -18.92 5.44
C PHE A 324 1.96 -17.40 5.50
N PRO A 325 0.92 -16.60 5.77
CA PRO A 325 1.07 -15.18 6.12
C PRO A 325 1.84 -15.02 7.45
N VAL A 326 2.22 -13.78 7.81
CA VAL A 326 2.76 -13.48 9.14
C VAL A 326 1.73 -13.89 10.19
N GLY A 327 2.15 -14.65 11.19
CA GLY A 327 1.26 -15.14 12.25
C GLY A 327 1.66 -16.51 12.79
N PRO A 328 0.80 -17.11 13.64
CA PRO A 328 1.16 -18.28 14.46
C PRO A 328 1.62 -19.50 13.66
N GLN A 329 1.06 -19.74 12.47
CA GLN A 329 1.45 -20.90 11.65
C GLN A 329 2.87 -20.73 11.06
N ARG A 330 3.19 -19.51 10.59
CA ARG A 330 4.53 -19.19 10.12
C ARG A 330 5.52 -19.26 11.28
N GLU A 331 5.19 -18.64 12.41
CA GLU A 331 6.04 -18.67 13.62
C GLU A 331 6.33 -20.09 14.08
N HIS A 332 5.34 -20.99 14.04
CA HIS A 332 5.54 -22.39 14.39
C HIS A 332 6.60 -23.06 13.51
N PHE A 333 6.52 -22.89 12.19
CA PHE A 333 7.51 -23.45 11.27
C PHE A 333 8.90 -22.85 11.50
N LEU A 334 8.97 -21.54 11.77
CA LEU A 334 10.22 -20.83 12.04
C LEU A 334 10.85 -21.24 13.37
N ALA A 335 10.07 -21.38 14.44
CA ALA A 335 10.53 -21.76 15.77
C ALA A 335 11.26 -23.11 15.76
N LEU A 336 10.76 -24.05 14.95
CA LEU A 336 11.36 -25.38 14.75
C LEU A 336 12.70 -25.35 14.00
N CYS A 337 12.99 -24.23 13.33
CA CYS A 337 14.20 -24.06 12.53
C CYS A 337 15.27 -23.22 13.23
N THR A 338 15.10 -22.86 14.51
CA THR A 338 16.17 -22.19 15.27
C THR A 338 17.33 -23.16 15.53
N PRO A 339 18.58 -22.67 15.68
CA PRO A 339 19.73 -23.54 15.99
C PRO A 339 19.49 -24.45 17.20
N ASP A 340 18.89 -23.91 18.27
CA ASP A 340 18.56 -24.66 19.48
C ASP A 340 17.46 -25.70 19.26
N ALA A 341 16.43 -25.37 18.48
CA ALA A 341 15.39 -26.34 18.15
C ALA A 341 15.93 -27.48 17.28
N ILE A 342 16.75 -27.17 16.28
CA ILE A 342 17.43 -28.16 15.43
C ILE A 342 18.32 -29.07 16.27
N LYS A 343 19.09 -28.50 17.20
CA LYS A 343 19.95 -29.26 18.11
C LYS A 343 19.13 -30.20 18.99
N LYS A 344 18.10 -29.69 19.66
CA LYS A 344 17.19 -30.50 20.51
C LYS A 344 16.51 -31.62 19.72
N ALA A 345 16.06 -31.33 18.49
CA ALA A 345 15.45 -32.33 17.63
C ALA A 345 16.43 -33.44 17.22
N LYS A 346 17.68 -33.10 16.89
CA LYS A 346 18.74 -34.08 16.58
C LYS A 346 19.16 -34.90 17.81
N GLU A 347 19.13 -34.33 19.01
CA GLU A 347 19.36 -35.05 20.27
C GLU A 347 18.22 -36.06 20.54
N ALA A 348 16.97 -35.69 20.22
CA ALA A 348 15.80 -36.55 20.40
C ALA A 348 15.68 -37.66 19.34
N ASP A 349 15.95 -37.34 18.07
CA ASP A 349 16.06 -38.31 16.98
C ASP A 349 17.25 -37.98 16.08
N PRO A 350 18.37 -38.72 16.19
CA PRO A 350 19.56 -38.51 15.35
C PRO A 350 19.32 -38.69 13.84
N LYS A 351 18.14 -39.17 13.42
CA LYS A 351 17.77 -39.37 12.01
C LYS A 351 17.01 -38.20 11.40
N VAL A 352 16.59 -37.20 12.20
CA VAL A 352 15.97 -35.98 11.64
C VAL A 352 17.03 -34.98 11.20
N PHE A 353 16.65 -34.10 10.28
CA PHE A 353 17.50 -33.06 9.73
C PHE A 353 18.78 -33.62 9.07
N LEU A 354 18.61 -34.69 8.27
CA LEU A 354 19.65 -35.17 7.38
C LEU A 354 20.11 -34.03 6.46
N PRO A 355 21.43 -33.91 6.18
CA PRO A 355 21.98 -32.83 5.37
C PRO A 355 21.21 -32.67 4.06
N ALA A 356 20.81 -31.43 3.76
CA ALA A 356 20.04 -31.11 2.56
C ALA A 356 20.89 -31.18 1.27
N ALA A 357 22.21 -31.37 1.41
CA ALA A 357 23.16 -31.30 0.30
C ALA A 357 23.20 -32.56 -0.60
N TYR A 358 22.30 -33.54 -0.38
CA TYR A 358 22.18 -34.76 -1.20
C TYR A 358 23.48 -35.58 -1.37
N GLY A 359 24.43 -35.44 -0.44
CA GLY A 359 25.74 -36.09 -0.51
C GLY A 359 26.75 -35.37 -1.43
N THR A 360 26.44 -34.13 -1.84
CA THR A 360 27.35 -33.22 -2.55
C THR A 360 27.88 -32.17 -1.56
N GLU A 361 29.14 -31.77 -1.68
CA GLU A 361 29.70 -30.71 -0.81
C GLU A 361 29.30 -29.30 -1.26
N VAL A 362 28.56 -29.17 -2.36
CA VAL A 362 28.47 -27.95 -3.16
C VAL A 362 27.05 -27.40 -3.41
N MET A 363 26.07 -27.74 -2.58
CA MET A 363 24.76 -27.05 -2.58
C MET A 363 24.73 -25.91 -1.54
N VAL A 364 25.68 -24.99 -1.63
CA VAL A 364 26.03 -24.07 -0.55
C VAL A 364 24.87 -23.14 -0.20
N THR A 365 24.23 -22.51 -1.19
CA THR A 365 23.10 -21.57 -0.97
C THR A 365 21.84 -22.23 -0.37
N LEU A 366 21.71 -23.56 -0.49
CA LEU A 366 20.58 -24.32 0.06
C LEU A 366 20.92 -25.07 1.35
N GLN A 367 22.12 -24.91 1.88
CA GLN A 367 22.41 -25.37 3.24
C GLN A 367 21.60 -24.54 4.25
N TYR A 368 21.51 -25.06 5.47
CA TYR A 368 20.76 -24.43 6.55
C TYR A 368 21.16 -22.97 6.75
N LEU A 369 22.46 -22.67 6.89
CA LEU A 369 22.92 -21.32 7.25
C LEU A 369 22.51 -20.25 6.21
N PRO A 370 22.83 -20.38 4.90
CA PRO A 370 22.36 -19.43 3.89
C PRO A 370 20.83 -19.35 3.78
N SER A 371 20.14 -20.48 3.87
CA SER A 371 18.67 -20.52 3.85
C SER A 371 18.06 -19.80 5.04
N ALA A 372 18.63 -19.99 6.24
CA ALA A 372 18.21 -19.38 7.49
C ALA A 372 18.48 -17.87 7.44
N ALA A 373 19.67 -17.44 7.02
CA ALA A 373 19.99 -16.03 6.85
C ALA A 373 19.00 -15.32 5.92
N TRP A 374 18.68 -15.87 4.74
CA TRP A 374 17.63 -15.29 3.91
C TRP A 374 16.28 -15.27 4.62
N THR A 375 15.90 -16.39 5.26
CA THR A 375 14.62 -16.52 5.94
C THR A 375 14.45 -15.45 7.02
N TRP A 376 15.44 -15.27 7.89
CA TRP A 376 15.40 -14.25 8.94
C TRP A 376 15.41 -12.82 8.41
N ALA A 377 16.00 -12.59 7.23
CA ALA A 377 15.98 -11.29 6.59
C ALA A 377 14.59 -10.91 6.03
N VAL A 378 13.74 -11.88 5.70
CA VAL A 378 12.45 -11.63 5.02
C VAL A 378 11.21 -12.18 5.73
N CYS A 379 11.35 -12.96 6.82
CA CYS A 379 10.23 -13.66 7.43
C CYS A 379 9.15 -12.76 8.03
N GLU A 380 9.47 -11.49 8.28
CA GLU A 380 8.56 -10.46 8.77
C GLU A 380 7.81 -9.75 7.63
N ILE A 381 8.20 -9.97 6.37
CA ILE A 381 7.50 -9.42 5.20
C ILE A 381 6.18 -10.20 5.00
N PRO A 382 5.02 -9.53 4.79
CA PRO A 382 3.73 -10.21 4.63
C PRO A 382 3.73 -11.32 3.56
N VAL A 383 4.31 -11.04 2.39
CA VAL A 383 4.57 -12.01 1.31
C VAL A 383 6.08 -12.12 1.08
N PRO A 384 6.76 -13.04 1.79
CA PRO A 384 8.21 -13.12 1.74
C PRO A 384 8.68 -13.63 0.37
N PRO A 385 9.60 -12.94 -0.32
CA PRO A 385 10.15 -13.43 -1.58
C PRO A 385 11.10 -14.61 -1.32
N MET A 386 11.13 -15.58 -2.23
CA MET A 386 12.23 -16.55 -2.26
C MET A 386 13.42 -15.96 -2.98
N LEU A 387 14.60 -16.14 -2.38
CA LEU A 387 15.88 -15.60 -2.82
C LEU A 387 16.10 -15.65 -4.34
N ILE A 388 15.87 -16.81 -4.96
CA ILE A 388 16.26 -17.11 -6.35
C ILE A 388 15.05 -17.11 -7.31
N CYS A 389 13.82 -17.08 -6.80
CA CYS A 389 12.62 -17.22 -7.63
C CYS A 389 11.76 -15.95 -7.75
N TRP A 390 11.82 -15.02 -6.78
CA TRP A 390 10.79 -13.96 -6.69
C TRP A 390 11.30 -12.54 -6.45
N THR A 391 12.60 -12.34 -6.26
CA THR A 391 13.08 -11.00 -5.88
C THR A 391 13.28 -10.11 -7.10
N ILE A 392 12.45 -9.06 -7.23
CA ILE A 392 12.91 -7.68 -7.06
C ILE A 392 11.81 -6.90 -6.33
N LEU A 393 12.14 -6.43 -5.13
CA LEU A 393 11.33 -5.74 -4.10
C LEU A 393 10.50 -4.52 -4.53
N LYS A 394 10.45 -4.17 -5.82
CA LYS A 394 9.57 -3.11 -6.36
C LYS A 394 8.14 -3.61 -6.63
N TYR A 395 7.97 -4.88 -7.02
CA TYR A 395 6.65 -5.43 -7.38
C TYR A 395 5.81 -5.92 -6.19
N LEU A 396 6.37 -6.00 -4.98
CA LEU A 396 5.60 -6.31 -3.76
C LEU A 396 4.93 -5.06 -3.16
N GLY A 397 5.31 -3.84 -3.61
CA GLY A 397 4.59 -2.60 -3.28
C GLY A 397 3.39 -2.32 -4.20
N ASP A 398 3.42 -2.85 -5.43
CA ASP A 398 2.34 -2.67 -6.44
C ASP A 398 1.30 -3.81 -6.44
N VAL A 399 1.48 -4.83 -5.58
CA VAL A 399 0.60 -5.99 -5.45
C VAL A 399 0.10 -6.06 -4.00
N GLY A 400 -1.07 -5.47 -3.76
CA GLY A 400 -1.68 -5.34 -2.42
C GLY A 400 -1.73 -6.65 -1.64
N CYS A 401 -1.24 -6.61 -0.40
CA CYS A 401 -1.41 -7.67 0.59
C CYS A 401 -2.88 -7.73 1.03
N TRP A 402 -3.55 -8.86 0.80
CA TRP A 402 -4.89 -9.15 1.30
C TRP A 402 -4.85 -10.24 2.39
N GLU A 403 -5.60 -9.99 3.46
CA GLU A 403 -5.73 -10.75 4.71
C GLU A 403 -6.38 -12.14 4.54
N TYR A 404 -6.07 -13.07 5.45
CA TYR A 404 -6.86 -14.31 5.65
C TYR A 404 -7.04 -14.57 7.15
N GLY A 405 -8.30 -14.54 7.62
CA GLY A 405 -8.69 -14.83 9.00
C GLY A 405 -9.41 -16.17 9.20
N ALA A 406 -9.33 -16.64 10.46
CA ALA A 406 -10.24 -17.54 11.21
C ALA A 406 -10.04 -19.08 11.25
N SER A 407 -9.52 -19.51 12.41
CA SER A 407 -9.94 -20.60 13.35
C SER A 407 -10.30 -22.02 12.87
N LEU A 408 -9.70 -23.05 13.51
CA LEU A 408 -10.37 -24.08 14.33
C LEU A 408 -9.36 -25.07 14.99
N THR A 409 -9.73 -25.59 16.16
CA THR A 409 -8.95 -26.38 17.15
C THR A 409 -8.99 -27.91 16.93
N PRO A 410 -8.13 -28.71 17.61
CA PRO A 410 -7.64 -30.02 17.13
C PRO A 410 -8.19 -31.26 17.88
N ALA A 411 -7.98 -32.45 17.32
CA ALA A 411 -8.17 -33.74 18.00
C ALA A 411 -7.04 -34.76 17.68
N GLU A 412 -6.71 -35.55 18.71
CA GLU A 412 -5.49 -36.34 18.98
C GLU A 412 -5.40 -37.77 18.37
N PRO A 413 -4.23 -38.45 18.46
CA PRO A 413 -3.75 -39.52 17.55
C PRO A 413 -3.45 -40.88 18.23
N VAL A 414 -3.24 -41.96 17.46
CA VAL A 414 -2.53 -43.18 17.93
C VAL A 414 -1.71 -43.93 16.83
N THR A 415 -0.39 -43.93 17.02
CA THR A 415 0.74 -44.90 16.82
C THR A 415 0.53 -46.26 16.10
N ALA A 416 1.51 -47.02 15.54
CA ALA A 416 2.92 -46.92 15.11
C ALA A 416 3.38 -48.35 14.68
N ARG A 417 4.61 -48.47 14.12
CA ARG A 417 5.48 -49.68 13.91
C ARG A 417 5.29 -50.46 12.58
N ASP A 418 6.32 -50.95 11.89
CA ASP A 418 7.78 -50.90 12.03
C ASP A 418 8.45 -51.26 10.68
N ARG A 419 9.69 -50.81 10.54
CA ARG A 419 10.71 -50.90 9.45
C ARG A 419 11.33 -52.33 9.31
N PRO A 420 12.44 -52.65 8.56
CA PRO A 420 13.31 -51.85 7.65
C PRO A 420 13.91 -52.58 6.39
N LYS A 421 14.61 -51.77 5.54
CA LYS A 421 16.04 -51.88 5.10
C LYS A 421 16.43 -52.26 3.64
N GLU A 422 17.34 -51.39 3.14
CA GLU A 422 18.38 -51.49 2.08
C GLU A 422 18.01 -51.13 0.63
N ARG A 423 18.82 -50.38 -0.14
CA ARG A 423 19.91 -49.43 0.09
C ARG A 423 20.09 -48.66 -1.25
N ALA A 424 20.37 -47.37 -1.18
CA ALA A 424 20.57 -46.51 -2.35
C ALA A 424 21.99 -46.65 -2.92
N ARG A 425 22.09 -46.91 -4.23
CA ARG A 425 23.09 -46.36 -5.17
C ARG A 425 23.00 -47.15 -6.48
N GLU A 426 22.37 -46.53 -7.46
CA GLU A 426 22.58 -46.65 -8.91
C GLU A 426 21.47 -45.78 -9.55
N TRP A 427 21.46 -45.63 -10.87
CA TRP A 427 20.40 -44.96 -11.67
C TRP A 427 20.65 -43.48 -12.03
N MET A 428 21.70 -43.26 -12.81
CA MET A 428 21.62 -42.46 -14.04
C MET A 428 22.03 -43.36 -15.22
N THR A 429 21.13 -43.45 -16.23
CA THR A 429 21.29 -43.91 -17.63
C THR A 429 22.07 -45.22 -17.89
N MET A 430 21.55 -46.27 -18.56
CA MET A 430 21.17 -46.28 -19.98
C MET A 430 20.82 -47.73 -20.42
N LYS A 431 19.78 -47.95 -21.26
CA LYS A 431 19.83 -48.69 -22.56
C LYS A 431 18.48 -49.28 -23.02
N VAL A 432 18.25 -49.02 -24.30
CA VAL A 432 17.18 -49.45 -25.23
C VAL A 432 17.22 -50.95 -25.52
N PHE A 433 16.07 -51.62 -25.63
CA PHE A 433 15.80 -52.67 -26.62
C PHE A 433 14.29 -52.82 -26.93
N ASN A 434 14.00 -53.08 -28.21
CA ASN A 434 12.72 -53.18 -28.93
C ASN A 434 11.62 -54.05 -28.30
N TYR A 435 10.35 -53.70 -28.54
CA TYR A 435 9.32 -54.63 -29.07
C TYR A 435 8.20 -53.88 -29.81
N VAL A 436 7.88 -54.39 -31.01
CA VAL A 436 6.77 -54.01 -31.91
C VAL A 436 5.49 -54.74 -31.47
N HIS A 437 4.32 -54.09 -31.58
CA HIS A 437 3.01 -54.59 -32.08
C HIS A 437 1.93 -53.51 -31.77
N ALA A 438 1.38 -52.81 -32.77
CA ALA A 438 0.19 -53.13 -33.57
C ALA A 438 -1.14 -52.97 -32.80
N GLY A 439 -1.99 -52.04 -33.24
CA GLY A 439 -3.36 -51.89 -32.74
C GLY A 439 -4.05 -50.60 -33.22
N ALA A 440 -4.55 -50.62 -34.45
CA ALA A 440 -5.39 -49.57 -35.03
C ALA A 440 -6.78 -49.52 -34.38
N LEU A 441 -7.41 -48.35 -34.32
CA LEU A 441 -8.85 -48.22 -34.57
C LEU A 441 -9.26 -46.79 -34.95
N VAL A 442 -9.78 -46.73 -36.17
CA VAL A 442 -10.46 -45.65 -36.90
C VAL A 442 -11.88 -45.47 -36.35
N LEU A 443 -12.44 -44.25 -36.41
CA LEU A 443 -13.86 -43.92 -36.66
C LEU A 443 -13.98 -42.37 -36.77
N ILE A 444 -13.91 -41.76 -37.96
CA ILE A 444 -14.98 -41.43 -38.95
C ILE A 444 -15.84 -40.21 -38.57
N TYR A 445 -15.55 -39.09 -39.27
CA TYR A 445 -16.42 -38.09 -39.95
C TYR A 445 -17.81 -37.70 -39.40
N ALA A 446 -18.05 -36.39 -39.31
CA ALA A 446 -18.96 -35.68 -40.25
C ALA A 446 -18.79 -34.13 -40.19
N PRO A 447 -18.96 -33.38 -41.31
CA PRO A 447 -18.70 -31.94 -41.40
C PRO A 447 -19.95 -31.05 -41.64
N LEU A 448 -19.73 -29.71 -41.62
CA LEU A 448 -20.44 -28.57 -42.29
C LEU A 448 -21.09 -27.53 -41.33
N PRO A 449 -21.27 -26.26 -41.74
CA PRO A 449 -20.59 -25.45 -42.77
C PRO A 449 -20.16 -24.04 -42.28
N SER A 450 -19.37 -23.39 -43.13
CA SER A 450 -18.86 -22.02 -43.05
C SER A 450 -19.93 -20.94 -42.86
N VAL A 451 -19.72 -20.05 -41.89
CA VAL A 451 -20.35 -18.72 -41.84
C VAL A 451 -19.27 -17.67 -42.13
N ALA A 452 -19.60 -16.78 -43.05
CA ALA A 452 -18.72 -15.75 -43.59
C ALA A 452 -18.06 -14.88 -42.50
N THR A 453 -16.74 -14.71 -42.61
CA THR A 453 -15.96 -13.75 -41.86
C THR A 453 -16.24 -12.33 -42.37
N LEU A 454 -16.88 -11.51 -41.55
CA LEU A 454 -16.72 -10.05 -41.64
C LEU A 454 -15.32 -9.70 -41.09
N PRO A 455 -14.61 -8.71 -41.66
CA PRO A 455 -13.32 -8.31 -41.13
C PRO A 455 -13.54 -7.57 -39.82
N THR A 456 -13.41 -8.26 -38.69
CA THR A 456 -13.20 -7.62 -37.39
C THR A 456 -11.74 -7.18 -37.35
N PHE A 457 -11.51 -5.89 -37.56
CA PHE A 457 -10.28 -5.26 -37.12
C PHE A 457 -10.12 -5.55 -35.62
N PRO A 458 -8.99 -6.10 -35.14
CA PRO A 458 -8.75 -6.18 -33.72
C PRO A 458 -8.56 -4.74 -33.22
N THR A 459 -9.60 -4.20 -32.59
CA THR A 459 -9.44 -3.10 -31.64
C THR A 459 -8.54 -3.62 -30.54
N VAL A 460 -7.26 -3.27 -30.60
CA VAL A 460 -6.39 -3.23 -29.43
C VAL A 460 -7.14 -2.39 -28.40
N LEU A 461 -7.66 -3.01 -27.34
CA LEU A 461 -8.17 -2.27 -26.19
C LEU A 461 -6.94 -1.64 -25.51
N THR A 462 -6.50 -0.50 -26.03
CA THR A 462 -5.67 0.44 -25.29
C THR A 462 -6.47 0.82 -24.05
N ALA A 463 -5.91 0.61 -22.86
CA ALA A 463 -6.50 1.13 -21.63
C ALA A 463 -6.85 2.61 -21.84
N TRP A 464 -8.10 2.99 -21.62
CA TRP A 464 -8.54 4.37 -21.84
C TRP A 464 -7.97 5.24 -20.72
N CYS A 465 -7.00 6.07 -21.07
CA CYS A 465 -6.30 6.96 -20.16
C CYS A 465 -6.64 8.42 -20.45
N ARG A 466 -6.54 9.27 -19.44
CA ARG A 466 -6.58 10.73 -19.62
C ARG A 466 -5.32 11.19 -20.36
N SER A 467 -5.49 12.21 -21.20
CA SER A 467 -4.40 12.87 -21.92
C SER A 467 -3.49 13.61 -20.94
N LEU A 468 -2.17 13.48 -21.14
CA LEU A 468 -1.13 14.25 -20.47
C LEU A 468 -0.44 15.22 -21.44
N PRO A 469 0.21 16.29 -20.96
CA PRO A 469 1.05 17.14 -21.80
C PRO A 469 2.08 16.33 -22.60
N GLY A 470 2.04 16.47 -23.93
CA GLY A 470 2.92 15.75 -24.85
C GLY A 470 2.25 14.59 -25.60
N ASP A 471 1.06 14.15 -25.16
CA ASP A 471 0.27 13.16 -25.90
C ASP A 471 -0.39 13.77 -27.14
N ASP A 472 -0.66 12.96 -28.16
CA ASP A 472 -1.41 13.37 -29.36
C ASP A 472 -2.83 13.87 -29.03
N GLY A 473 -3.41 13.38 -27.93
CA GLY A 473 -4.73 13.80 -27.42
C GLY A 473 -4.70 15.07 -26.56
N TRP A 474 -3.54 15.66 -26.29
CA TRP A 474 -3.43 16.90 -25.52
C TRP A 474 -3.83 18.12 -26.37
N PRO A 475 -4.63 19.07 -25.85
CA PRO A 475 -5.03 20.22 -26.65
C PRO A 475 -3.83 21.04 -27.11
N THR A 476 -3.89 21.46 -28.37
CA THR A 476 -2.93 22.39 -28.98
C THR A 476 -2.98 23.76 -28.30
N VAL A 477 -1.91 24.54 -28.45
CA VAL A 477 -1.83 25.93 -27.97
C VAL A 477 -3.02 26.77 -28.48
N SER A 478 -3.45 26.56 -29.73
CA SER A 478 -4.63 27.25 -30.29
C SER A 478 -5.94 26.85 -29.62
N GLN A 479 -6.12 25.57 -29.26
CA GLN A 479 -7.30 25.10 -28.54
C GLN A 479 -7.34 25.66 -27.12
N TRP A 480 -6.20 25.67 -26.41
CA TRP A 480 -6.10 26.33 -25.10
C TRP A 480 -6.39 27.83 -25.17
N LYS A 481 -5.89 28.54 -26.19
CA LYS A 481 -6.18 29.97 -26.40
C LYS A 481 -7.65 30.24 -26.73
N SER A 482 -8.27 29.37 -27.53
CA SER A 482 -9.70 29.44 -27.84
C SER A 482 -10.52 29.23 -26.58
N PHE A 483 -10.22 28.18 -25.80
CA PHE A 483 -10.85 27.92 -24.51
C PHE A 483 -10.70 29.10 -23.55
N ASN A 484 -9.49 29.67 -23.43
CA ASN A 484 -9.25 30.84 -22.58
C ASN A 484 -10.16 32.02 -22.97
N SER A 485 -10.41 32.22 -24.27
CA SER A 485 -11.32 33.26 -24.74
C SER A 485 -12.78 32.96 -24.34
N THR A 486 -13.18 31.69 -24.24
CA THR A 486 -14.51 31.32 -23.75
C THR A 486 -14.71 31.60 -22.27
N VAL A 487 -13.65 31.57 -21.46
CA VAL A 487 -13.68 31.90 -20.02
C VAL A 487 -13.19 33.33 -19.74
N ASP A 488 -13.32 34.23 -20.71
CA ASP A 488 -12.95 35.66 -20.63
C ASP A 488 -11.51 35.93 -20.15
N GLY A 489 -10.55 35.09 -20.55
CA GLY A 489 -9.15 35.26 -20.17
C GLY A 489 -8.78 34.67 -18.80
N ARG A 490 -9.68 33.93 -18.14
CA ARG A 490 -9.49 33.36 -16.79
C ARG A 490 -8.75 32.02 -16.74
N LEU A 491 -8.20 31.54 -17.86
CA LEU A 491 -7.32 30.37 -17.87
C LEU A 491 -5.92 30.76 -17.41
N ILE A 492 -5.43 30.09 -16.37
CA ILE A 492 -4.11 30.30 -15.78
C ILE A 492 -3.24 29.10 -16.12
N GLU A 493 -2.11 29.34 -16.77
CA GLU A 493 -1.04 28.35 -16.90
C GLU A 493 -0.29 28.24 -15.57
N THR A 494 -0.11 27.01 -15.09
CA THR A 494 0.49 26.79 -13.78
C THR A 494 1.95 27.18 -13.75
N ARG A 495 2.31 27.94 -12.71
CA ARG A 495 3.69 28.21 -12.29
C ARG A 495 3.79 27.82 -10.82
N PRO A 496 4.48 26.72 -10.47
CA PRO A 496 4.64 26.29 -9.09
C PRO A 496 5.28 27.38 -8.23
N LEU A 497 4.95 27.37 -6.94
CA LEU A 497 5.52 28.29 -5.97
C LEU A 497 6.89 27.76 -5.51
N GLY A 498 7.91 28.62 -5.52
CA GLY A 498 9.23 28.35 -4.91
C GLY A 498 9.51 29.29 -3.75
N SER A 499 8.68 29.26 -2.70
CA SER A 499 8.72 30.22 -1.58
C SER A 499 9.00 29.54 -0.25
N THR A 500 9.91 30.12 0.55
CA THR A 500 10.26 29.64 1.89
C THR A 500 9.16 29.87 2.94
N GLN A 501 8.06 30.54 2.58
CA GLN A 501 6.90 30.81 3.44
C GLN A 501 5.80 29.73 3.32
N TRP A 502 6.16 28.50 3.00
CA TRP A 502 5.22 27.40 2.75
C TRP A 502 4.29 27.08 3.92
N ILE A 503 4.76 27.31 5.14
CA ILE A 503 3.95 27.01 6.33
C ILE A 503 2.80 28.01 6.54
N ASP A 504 2.74 29.08 5.74
CA ASP A 504 1.70 30.09 5.79
C ASP A 504 0.59 29.77 4.78
N PRO A 505 -0.65 29.43 5.21
CA PRO A 505 -1.72 29.02 4.30
C PRO A 505 -2.10 30.10 3.28
N GLN A 506 -1.85 31.37 3.59
CA GLN A 506 -2.12 32.52 2.72
C GLN A 506 -1.37 32.42 1.39
N LEU A 507 -0.15 31.89 1.41
CA LEU A 507 0.65 31.67 0.21
C LEU A 507 -0.03 30.69 -0.75
N HIS A 508 -0.65 29.65 -0.21
CA HIS A 508 -1.21 28.56 -0.99
C HIS A 508 -2.61 28.87 -1.52
N MET A 509 -3.44 29.54 -0.71
CA MET A 509 -4.84 29.82 -1.08
C MET A 509 -4.97 30.80 -2.24
N GLU A 510 -4.00 31.71 -2.40
CA GLU A 510 -3.92 32.66 -3.53
C GLU A 510 -3.27 32.05 -4.78
N SER A 511 -2.78 30.82 -4.70
CA SER A 511 -2.21 30.10 -5.83
C SER A 511 -3.26 29.22 -6.51
N SER A 512 -3.28 29.27 -7.83
CA SER A 512 -4.16 28.45 -8.67
C SER A 512 -3.81 26.95 -8.67
N SER A 513 -2.69 26.56 -8.06
CA SER A 513 -2.15 25.19 -8.12
C SER A 513 -1.51 24.68 -6.83
N SER A 514 -1.03 25.56 -5.95
CA SER A 514 -0.21 25.16 -4.80
C SER A 514 -0.95 24.31 -3.77
N ILE A 515 -0.39 23.16 -3.37
CA ILE A 515 -0.94 22.33 -2.29
C ILE A 515 -0.23 22.68 -0.97
N MET A 516 -0.97 22.69 0.13
CA MET A 516 -0.39 22.96 1.46
C MET A 516 0.40 21.76 2.00
N ALA A 517 -0.05 20.53 1.68
CA ALA A 517 0.62 19.29 2.06
C ALA A 517 1.87 19.04 1.18
N PRO A 518 3.10 19.21 1.72
CA PRO A 518 4.33 19.18 0.94
C PRO A 518 4.67 17.80 0.38
N PHE A 519 4.21 16.72 1.03
CA PHE A 519 4.32 15.35 0.50
C PHE A 519 3.81 15.27 -0.96
N PHE A 520 2.74 15.98 -1.28
CA PHE A 520 2.15 15.93 -2.62
C PHE A 520 2.74 16.95 -3.59
N ALA A 521 3.43 17.98 -3.12
CA ALA A 521 4.30 18.80 -3.96
C ALA A 521 5.52 18.01 -4.47
N ASN A 522 5.92 16.96 -3.74
CA ASN A 522 6.87 15.94 -4.16
C ASN A 522 8.23 16.50 -4.59
N GLN A 523 8.71 17.55 -3.91
CA GLN A 523 9.97 18.22 -4.23
C GLN A 523 10.10 18.61 -5.71
N SER A 524 8.98 18.95 -6.34
CA SER A 524 8.90 19.22 -7.79
C SER A 524 9.43 20.62 -8.12
N CYS A 525 9.19 21.59 -7.22
CA CYS A 525 9.66 22.96 -7.37
C CYS A 525 9.82 23.63 -5.99
N ASP A 526 10.63 23.02 -5.15
CA ASP A 526 10.71 23.38 -3.74
C ASP A 526 11.93 24.27 -3.47
N PRO A 527 11.80 25.34 -2.65
CA PRO A 527 12.89 26.27 -2.36
C PRO A 527 14.02 25.67 -1.51
N TRP A 528 13.83 24.47 -0.96
CA TRP A 528 14.84 23.75 -0.16
C TRP A 528 15.66 22.75 -0.99
N THR A 529 15.36 22.62 -2.27
CA THR A 529 16.19 21.82 -3.19
C THR A 529 17.27 22.69 -3.84
N PRO A 530 18.39 22.11 -4.34
CA PRO A 530 19.42 22.89 -5.01
C PRO A 530 18.85 23.71 -6.17
N ALA A 531 19.26 24.98 -6.30
CA ALA A 531 18.78 25.88 -7.36
C ALA A 531 19.05 25.36 -8.79
N SER A 532 19.98 24.41 -8.95
CA SER A 532 20.27 23.73 -10.21
C SER A 532 19.24 22.65 -10.58
N ARG A 533 18.42 22.19 -9.64
CA ARG A 533 17.35 21.22 -9.88
C ARG A 533 16.23 21.92 -10.67
N PRO A 534 15.84 21.40 -11.85
CA PRO A 534 14.78 22.02 -12.63
C PRO A 534 13.45 22.03 -11.87
N CYS A 535 12.81 23.20 -11.79
CA CYS A 535 11.43 23.34 -11.33
C CYS A 535 10.50 22.65 -12.34
N LYS A 536 9.83 21.59 -11.91
CA LYS A 536 8.86 20.81 -12.70
C LYS A 536 7.46 20.95 -12.11
N LEU A 537 6.44 20.70 -12.92
CA LEU A 537 5.06 20.61 -12.43
C LEU A 537 4.84 19.39 -11.53
N GLY A 538 5.39 18.23 -11.87
CA GLY A 538 5.14 17.01 -11.09
C GLY A 538 3.64 16.76 -10.92
N ASN A 539 3.18 16.75 -9.67
CA ASN A 539 1.76 16.55 -9.33
C ASN A 539 0.88 17.79 -9.53
N TYR A 540 1.45 18.98 -9.76
CA TYR A 540 0.69 20.18 -10.04
C TYR A 540 -0.15 20.05 -11.32
N VAL A 541 -1.33 20.67 -11.30
CA VAL A 541 -2.20 20.78 -12.48
C VAL A 541 -1.49 21.58 -13.57
N SER A 542 -1.77 21.31 -14.84
CA SER A 542 -1.16 22.07 -15.95
C SER A 542 -1.79 23.43 -16.14
N PHE A 543 -3.12 23.49 -16.00
CA PHE A 543 -3.89 24.72 -16.12
C PHE A 543 -4.96 24.78 -15.03
N SER A 544 -5.38 26.00 -14.70
CA SER A 544 -6.50 26.25 -13.80
C SER A 544 -7.43 27.31 -14.40
N VAL A 545 -8.74 27.08 -14.33
CA VAL A 545 -9.73 28.13 -14.60
C VAL A 545 -10.02 28.85 -13.29
N ASN A 546 -9.73 30.15 -13.23
CA ASN A 546 -10.21 31.02 -12.16
C ASN A 546 -11.73 31.20 -12.32
N ALA A 547 -12.50 30.37 -11.62
CA ALA A 547 -13.95 30.34 -11.78
C ALA A 547 -14.61 31.45 -10.94
N THR A 548 -15.35 32.32 -11.62
CA THR A 548 -16.11 33.42 -10.98
C THR A 548 -17.62 33.25 -11.13
N SER A 549 -18.06 32.25 -11.89
CA SER A 549 -19.45 31.94 -12.15
C SER A 549 -19.68 30.45 -12.44
N ALA A 550 -20.93 29.99 -12.34
CA ALA A 550 -21.30 28.65 -12.81
C ALA A 550 -21.00 28.44 -14.31
N ALA A 551 -21.03 29.51 -15.12
CA ALA A 551 -20.75 29.42 -16.55
C ALA A 551 -19.28 29.06 -16.83
N ASP A 552 -18.33 29.61 -16.05
CA ASP A 552 -16.91 29.25 -16.16
C ASP A 552 -16.68 27.77 -15.84
N ILE A 553 -17.34 27.29 -14.78
CA ILE A 553 -17.28 25.88 -14.35
C ILE A 553 -17.83 24.96 -15.45
N LYS A 554 -19.00 25.29 -16.01
CA LYS A 554 -19.61 24.52 -17.11
C LYS A 554 -18.68 24.43 -18.33
N LYS A 555 -18.05 25.54 -18.71
CA LYS A 555 -17.09 25.58 -19.82
C LYS A 555 -15.88 24.68 -19.54
N ALA A 556 -15.34 24.71 -18.33
CA ALA A 556 -14.21 23.86 -17.93
C ALA A 556 -14.54 22.36 -17.93
N VAL A 557 -15.70 21.98 -17.38
CA VAL A 557 -16.19 20.58 -17.39
C VAL A 557 -16.33 20.07 -18.81
N ASN A 558 -16.97 20.86 -19.68
CA ASN A 558 -17.16 20.50 -21.08
C ASN A 558 -15.83 20.37 -21.83
N PHE A 559 -14.92 21.31 -21.63
CA PHE A 559 -13.59 21.27 -22.26
C PHE A 559 -12.77 20.05 -21.83
N ALA A 560 -12.76 19.72 -20.53
CA ALA A 560 -12.05 18.55 -20.04
C ALA A 560 -12.64 17.24 -20.59
N ARG A 561 -13.97 17.15 -20.71
CA ARG A 561 -14.65 16.00 -21.33
C ARG A 561 -14.33 15.88 -22.82
N GLU A 562 -14.43 16.98 -23.57
CA GLU A 562 -14.16 17.02 -25.02
C GLU A 562 -12.74 16.59 -25.37
N HIS A 563 -11.77 16.98 -24.54
CA HIS A 563 -10.35 16.69 -24.77
C HIS A 563 -9.78 15.55 -23.92
N ASN A 564 -10.64 14.81 -23.21
CA ASN A 564 -10.24 13.70 -22.34
C ASN A 564 -9.13 14.05 -21.33
N ILE A 565 -9.24 15.22 -20.70
CA ILE A 565 -8.28 15.71 -19.71
C ILE A 565 -8.78 15.37 -18.31
N ARG A 566 -7.87 15.02 -17.39
CA ARG A 566 -8.19 14.88 -15.96
C ARG A 566 -8.71 16.23 -15.43
N LEU A 567 -9.88 16.22 -14.80
CA LEU A 567 -10.45 17.41 -14.16
C LEU A 567 -10.17 17.36 -12.66
N VAL A 568 -9.66 18.46 -12.09
CA VAL A 568 -9.41 18.63 -10.65
C VAL A 568 -10.29 19.75 -10.12
N ILE A 569 -10.82 19.59 -8.91
CA ILE A 569 -11.60 20.65 -8.24
C ILE A 569 -10.73 21.22 -7.14
N ARG A 570 -10.47 22.51 -7.19
CA ARG A 570 -9.59 23.20 -6.25
C ARG A 570 -10.33 24.37 -5.60
N ASN A 571 -10.27 24.42 -4.28
CA ASN A 571 -10.67 25.60 -3.52
C ASN A 571 -9.42 26.29 -2.95
N THR A 572 -8.99 25.91 -1.74
CA THR A 572 -7.92 26.58 -0.99
C THR A 572 -6.56 25.88 -1.08
N GLY A 573 -6.53 24.59 -1.42
CA GLY A 573 -5.31 23.76 -1.36
C GLY A 573 -5.00 23.17 0.02
N HIS A 574 -5.95 23.22 0.96
CA HIS A 574 -5.84 22.66 2.32
C HIS A 574 -5.79 21.14 2.39
N ASP A 575 -6.27 20.45 1.37
CA ASP A 575 -6.47 19.00 1.42
C ASP A 575 -5.18 18.23 1.77
N TYR A 576 -5.24 17.46 2.87
CA TYR A 576 -4.09 16.69 3.38
C TYR A 576 -3.83 15.39 2.60
N SER A 577 -4.66 15.04 1.61
CA SER A 577 -4.61 13.77 0.87
C SER A 577 -4.58 13.97 -0.66
N ALA A 578 -4.13 15.13 -1.12
CA ALA A 578 -3.94 15.47 -2.54
C ALA A 578 -5.21 15.48 -3.42
N LYS A 579 -6.40 15.58 -2.84
CA LYS A 579 -7.68 15.52 -3.57
C LYS A 579 -7.95 16.78 -4.41
N SER A 580 -7.14 17.83 -4.24
CA SER A 580 -7.26 19.11 -4.95
C SER A 580 -6.10 19.42 -5.91
N ILE A 581 -5.33 18.39 -6.30
CA ILE A 581 -4.21 18.46 -7.23
C ILE A 581 -4.19 17.23 -8.16
N GLY A 582 -3.39 17.25 -9.22
CA GLY A 582 -3.26 16.13 -10.15
C GLY A 582 -2.41 16.47 -11.37
N ALA A 583 -1.42 15.63 -11.65
CA ALA A 583 -0.55 15.80 -12.82
C ALA A 583 -1.36 15.84 -14.12
N GLY A 584 -0.96 16.73 -15.03
CA GLY A 584 -1.59 16.89 -16.35
C GLY A 584 -3.06 17.32 -16.33
N ALA A 585 -3.58 17.77 -15.19
CA ALA A 585 -4.99 18.11 -15.06
C ALA A 585 -5.32 19.55 -15.47
N LEU A 586 -6.60 19.77 -15.76
CA LEU A 586 -7.25 21.08 -15.73
C LEU A 586 -7.96 21.24 -14.37
N ALA A 587 -7.59 22.24 -13.58
CA ALA A 587 -8.31 22.56 -12.36
C ALA A 587 -9.45 23.55 -12.59
N VAL A 588 -10.55 23.37 -11.88
CA VAL A 588 -11.55 24.40 -11.64
C VAL A 588 -11.25 25.01 -10.28
N TRP A 589 -10.77 26.25 -10.27
CA TRP A 589 -10.40 26.96 -9.05
C TRP A 589 -11.58 27.80 -8.56
N THR A 590 -12.33 27.25 -7.60
CA THR A 590 -13.58 27.82 -7.08
C THR A 590 -13.36 28.94 -6.05
N HIS A 591 -12.12 29.22 -5.69
CA HIS A 591 -11.73 30.17 -4.64
C HIS A 591 -12.38 31.55 -4.80
N HIS A 592 -12.59 32.02 -6.03
CA HIS A 592 -13.12 33.35 -6.29
C HIS A 592 -14.67 33.45 -6.27
N LEU A 593 -15.38 32.35 -5.98
CA LEU A 593 -16.82 32.36 -5.71
C LEU A 593 -17.07 32.83 -4.27
N LYS A 594 -16.98 34.14 -4.04
CA LYS A 594 -16.95 34.78 -2.70
C LYS A 594 -18.27 35.39 -2.21
N SER A 595 -19.38 35.21 -2.95
CA SER A 595 -20.66 35.82 -2.57
C SER A 595 -21.19 35.31 -1.23
N THR A 596 -21.70 36.18 -0.37
CA THR A 596 -22.41 35.83 0.86
C THR A 596 -23.76 36.54 0.94
N GLN A 597 -24.77 35.88 1.49
CA GLN A 597 -26.11 36.45 1.69
C GLN A 597 -26.80 35.79 2.89
N ILE A 598 -27.25 36.59 3.85
CA ILE A 598 -28.13 36.13 4.94
C ILE A 598 -29.56 36.06 4.45
N LEU A 599 -30.25 34.97 4.81
CA LEU A 599 -31.59 34.62 4.35
C LEU A 599 -32.48 34.26 5.54
N ASP A 600 -33.77 34.58 5.43
CA ASP A 600 -34.81 33.91 6.19
C ASP A 600 -35.21 32.64 5.43
N TRP A 601 -34.90 31.47 5.98
CA TRP A 601 -35.14 30.19 5.35
C TRP A 601 -36.32 29.48 5.98
N LYS A 602 -37.18 28.90 5.14
CA LYS A 602 -38.31 28.10 5.59
C LYS A 602 -38.58 26.94 4.63
N ASP A 603 -38.43 25.73 5.13
CA ASP A 603 -38.84 24.48 4.49
C ASP A 603 -39.49 23.54 5.52
N PRO A 604 -40.01 22.35 5.14
CA PRO A 604 -40.66 21.44 6.09
C PRO A 604 -39.77 20.93 7.24
N TYR A 605 -38.45 21.10 7.16
CA TYR A 605 -37.45 20.57 8.07
C TYR A 605 -36.66 21.65 8.82
N TYR A 606 -36.71 22.91 8.40
CA TYR A 606 -36.01 24.03 9.04
C TYR A 606 -36.74 25.37 8.81
N ASP A 607 -36.91 26.13 9.89
CA ASP A 607 -37.46 27.50 9.89
C ASP A 607 -36.50 28.36 10.74
N GLY A 608 -35.73 29.24 10.09
CA GLY A 608 -34.68 30.00 10.75
C GLY A 608 -33.76 30.77 9.80
N LYS A 609 -32.71 31.39 10.36
CA LYS A 609 -31.71 32.14 9.58
C LYS A 609 -30.76 31.19 8.87
N ALA A 610 -30.41 31.53 7.63
CA ALA A 610 -29.43 30.81 6.83
C ALA A 610 -28.44 31.78 6.19
N ILE A 611 -27.28 31.26 5.80
CA ILE A 611 -26.30 31.96 4.96
C ILE A 611 -26.13 31.18 3.65
N LYS A 612 -26.34 31.86 2.52
CA LYS A 612 -25.92 31.37 1.20
C LYS A 612 -24.51 31.88 0.94
N MET A 613 -23.59 30.97 0.64
CA MET A 613 -22.17 31.24 0.45
C MET A 613 -21.70 30.63 -0.85
N GLY A 614 -20.92 31.37 -1.64
CA GLY A 614 -20.22 30.83 -2.79
C GLY A 614 -19.18 29.80 -2.35
N ALA A 615 -18.83 28.88 -3.25
CA ALA A 615 -17.92 27.76 -2.95
C ALA A 615 -16.53 28.18 -2.45
N GLY A 616 -16.10 29.39 -2.80
CA GLY A 616 -14.81 29.96 -2.42
C GLY A 616 -14.79 30.63 -1.06
N VAL A 617 -15.94 30.82 -0.40
CA VAL A 617 -16.02 31.48 0.92
C VAL A 617 -15.27 30.66 1.97
N GLN A 618 -14.33 31.31 2.65
CA GLN A 618 -13.52 30.75 3.71
C GLN A 618 -14.13 31.05 5.10
N GLY A 619 -13.65 30.34 6.13
CA GLY A 619 -14.19 30.44 7.50
C GLY A 619 -14.25 31.88 8.02
N PHE A 620 -13.18 32.65 7.84
CA PHE A 620 -13.14 34.04 8.29
C PHE A 620 -14.16 34.94 7.57
N GLU A 621 -14.43 34.70 6.28
CA GLU A 621 -15.42 35.45 5.50
C GLU A 621 -16.85 35.10 5.93
N ALA A 622 -17.12 33.82 6.13
CA ALA A 622 -18.42 33.34 6.62
C ALA A 622 -18.73 33.88 8.02
N MET A 623 -17.73 33.89 8.90
CA MET A 623 -17.85 34.42 10.26
C MET A 623 -18.07 35.93 10.26
N ALA A 624 -17.31 36.69 9.48
CA ALA A 624 -17.50 38.13 9.36
C ALA A 624 -18.90 38.48 8.82
N ALA A 625 -19.39 37.74 7.81
CA ALA A 625 -20.72 37.95 7.24
C ALA A 625 -21.86 37.63 8.22
N ALA A 626 -21.74 36.55 8.99
CA ALA A 626 -22.74 36.20 10.00
C ALA A 626 -22.67 37.15 11.22
N GLY A 627 -21.47 37.45 11.70
CA GLY A 627 -21.24 38.30 12.88
C GLY A 627 -21.76 39.73 12.69
N ALA A 628 -21.70 40.27 11.46
CA ALA A 628 -22.27 41.58 11.12
C ALA A 628 -23.80 41.66 11.37
N GLU A 629 -24.49 40.52 11.40
CA GLU A 629 -25.93 40.41 11.64
C GLU A 629 -26.26 39.85 13.04
N GLY A 630 -25.26 39.76 13.94
CA GLY A 630 -25.43 39.16 15.27
C GLY A 630 -25.69 37.65 15.21
N LEU A 631 -25.11 36.97 14.23
CA LEU A 631 -25.25 35.54 13.99
C LEU A 631 -23.88 34.85 14.02
N VAL A 632 -23.88 33.54 14.23
CA VAL A 632 -22.70 32.67 14.13
C VAL A 632 -22.87 31.66 13.00
N SER A 633 -21.80 31.50 12.23
CA SER A 633 -21.69 30.49 11.18
C SER A 633 -20.79 29.35 11.66
N ILE A 634 -21.11 28.12 11.28
CA ILE A 634 -20.30 26.95 11.61
C ILE A 634 -19.15 26.84 10.60
N GLY A 635 -17.92 26.84 11.12
CA GLY A 635 -16.69 26.67 10.35
C GLY A 635 -15.61 25.97 11.18
N GLY A 636 -14.52 25.60 10.53
CA GLY A 636 -13.38 24.95 11.19
C GLY A 636 -12.52 25.93 12.00
N GLU A 637 -11.61 25.36 12.78
CA GLU A 637 -10.65 26.07 13.63
C GLU A 637 -9.58 26.80 12.80
N CYS A 638 -9.29 26.30 11.60
CA CYS A 638 -8.47 27.00 10.61
C CYS A 638 -9.32 28.02 9.83
N PRO A 639 -9.11 29.35 9.98
CA PRO A 639 -10.00 30.36 9.40
C PRO A 639 -9.95 30.37 7.87
N THR A 640 -8.84 29.92 7.30
CA THR A 640 -8.58 29.90 5.85
C THR A 640 -9.18 28.69 5.13
N VAL A 641 -9.84 27.76 5.85
CA VAL A 641 -10.52 26.61 5.23
C VAL A 641 -11.75 27.07 4.47
N GLY A 642 -11.96 26.52 3.26
CA GLY A 642 -13.13 26.81 2.42
C GLY A 642 -14.38 26.08 2.92
N VAL A 643 -15.34 26.82 3.48
CA VAL A 643 -16.48 26.26 4.24
C VAL A 643 -17.38 25.39 3.36
N ALA A 644 -17.74 25.87 2.18
CA ALA A 644 -18.59 25.15 1.23
C ALA A 644 -17.84 24.08 0.41
N GLY A 645 -16.54 23.94 0.62
CA GLY A 645 -15.68 22.98 -0.08
C GLY A 645 -15.65 21.61 0.60
N GLY A 646 -14.47 20.97 0.54
CA GLY A 646 -14.22 19.66 1.14
C GLY A 646 -14.54 19.59 2.64
N TYR A 647 -14.47 20.70 3.38
CA TYR A 647 -14.82 20.79 4.79
C TYR A 647 -16.25 20.31 5.06
N THR A 648 -17.26 21.03 4.57
CA THR A 648 -18.66 20.63 4.78
C THR A 648 -18.98 19.34 4.01
N GLN A 649 -18.40 19.16 2.83
CA GLN A 649 -18.68 17.98 2.01
C GLN A 649 -18.16 16.67 2.60
N GLY A 650 -17.12 16.71 3.44
CA GLY A 650 -16.58 15.54 4.14
C GLY A 650 -17.08 15.35 5.58
N GLY A 651 -17.80 16.34 6.13
CA GLY A 651 -18.25 16.35 7.53
C GLY A 651 -18.10 17.73 8.15
N GLY A 652 -16.86 18.08 8.53
CA GLY A 652 -16.50 19.38 9.10
C GLY A 652 -16.82 19.50 10.59
N HIS A 653 -15.84 19.26 11.47
CA HIS A 653 -15.98 19.59 12.89
C HIS A 653 -15.72 21.08 13.14
N SER A 654 -16.11 21.56 14.31
CA SER A 654 -16.04 22.96 14.70
C SER A 654 -15.93 23.09 16.22
N ALA A 655 -15.37 24.21 16.67
CA ALA A 655 -15.48 24.69 18.06
C ALA A 655 -16.94 24.79 18.56
N LEU A 656 -17.91 24.79 17.64
CA LEU A 656 -19.35 24.82 17.93
C LEU A 656 -20.07 23.48 17.68
N SER A 657 -19.35 22.41 17.33
CA SER A 657 -19.96 21.14 16.93
C SER A 657 -20.78 20.46 18.03
N THR A 658 -20.36 20.56 19.30
CA THR A 658 -21.15 20.04 20.42
C THR A 658 -22.51 20.76 20.54
N SER A 659 -22.58 22.04 20.16
CA SER A 659 -23.81 22.83 20.25
C SER A 659 -24.73 22.66 19.04
N PHE A 660 -24.16 22.55 17.83
CA PHE A 660 -24.93 22.65 16.59
C PHE A 660 -24.75 21.50 15.60
N GLY A 661 -23.78 20.61 15.83
CA GLY A 661 -23.43 19.51 14.92
C GLY A 661 -22.27 19.83 13.97
N LEU A 662 -22.03 18.92 13.02
CA LEU A 662 -21.00 19.09 12.00
C LEU A 662 -21.41 20.11 10.94
N GLY A 663 -20.47 20.60 10.12
CA GLY A 663 -20.74 21.44 8.95
C GLY A 663 -21.77 20.80 8.01
N ALA A 664 -21.66 19.50 7.76
CA ALA A 664 -22.60 18.70 6.97
C ALA A 664 -24.04 18.69 7.55
N ASP A 665 -24.19 18.86 8.86
CA ASP A 665 -25.50 18.92 9.54
C ASP A 665 -26.21 20.27 9.34
N GLN A 666 -25.45 21.29 8.90
CA GLN A 666 -25.94 22.66 8.67
C GLN A 666 -26.52 22.85 7.28
N THR A 667 -26.24 21.95 6.35
CA THR A 667 -26.58 22.09 4.93
C THR A 667 -28.09 22.15 4.70
N LEU A 668 -28.55 23.09 3.88
CA LEU A 668 -29.94 23.26 3.46
C LEU A 668 -30.10 23.06 1.95
N SER A 669 -29.16 23.59 1.16
CA SER A 669 -29.17 23.48 -0.31
C SER A 669 -27.77 23.66 -0.89
N PHE A 670 -27.53 23.11 -2.07
CA PHE A 670 -26.35 23.34 -2.91
C PHE A 670 -26.76 23.71 -4.32
N GLU A 671 -25.98 24.60 -4.95
CA GLU A 671 -25.96 24.77 -6.41
C GLU A 671 -24.73 24.05 -6.95
N VAL A 672 -24.92 23.16 -7.92
CA VAL A 672 -23.89 22.20 -8.34
C VAL A 672 -23.82 22.13 -9.85
N VAL A 673 -22.63 22.20 -10.43
CA VAL A 673 -22.40 21.82 -11.82
C VAL A 673 -22.05 20.33 -11.89
N THR A 674 -22.88 19.56 -12.59
CA THR A 674 -22.74 18.10 -12.74
C THR A 674 -21.66 17.72 -13.75
N ALA A 675 -21.32 16.42 -13.83
CA ALA A 675 -20.38 15.91 -14.84
C ALA A 675 -20.86 16.16 -16.28
N ASN A 676 -22.18 16.31 -16.46
CA ASN A 676 -22.78 16.63 -17.76
C ASN A 676 -22.73 18.13 -18.10
N GLY A 677 -22.25 18.98 -17.19
CA GLY A 677 -22.17 20.42 -17.38
C GLY A 677 -23.51 21.13 -17.11
N GLU A 678 -24.41 20.53 -16.35
CA GLU A 678 -25.70 21.11 -15.98
C GLU A 678 -25.61 21.76 -14.60
N LEU A 679 -26.25 22.92 -14.41
CA LEU A 679 -26.39 23.55 -13.11
C LEU A 679 -27.69 23.05 -12.48
N VAL A 680 -27.58 22.35 -11.36
CA VAL A 680 -28.72 21.80 -10.61
C VAL A 680 -28.74 22.33 -9.18
N THR A 681 -29.92 22.30 -8.56
CA THR A 681 -30.09 22.56 -7.14
C THR A 681 -30.27 21.23 -6.40
N ALA A 682 -29.45 20.99 -5.37
CA ALA A 682 -29.56 19.82 -4.52
C ALA A 682 -29.98 20.24 -3.11
N SER A 683 -31.16 19.83 -2.69
CA SER A 683 -31.76 20.12 -1.38
C SER A 683 -32.51 18.87 -0.87
N ARG A 684 -33.14 18.96 0.30
CA ARG A 684 -33.95 17.84 0.85
C ARG A 684 -35.16 17.46 -0.02
N THR A 685 -35.60 18.34 -0.92
CA THR A 685 -36.79 18.15 -1.75
C THR A 685 -36.52 18.19 -3.26
N ASP A 686 -35.30 18.51 -3.67
CA ASP A 686 -34.89 18.54 -5.09
C ASP A 686 -33.50 17.92 -5.22
N ASN A 687 -33.32 16.95 -6.13
CA ASN A 687 -32.08 16.16 -6.26
C ASN A 687 -31.54 15.67 -4.89
N SER A 688 -32.44 15.11 -4.09
CA SER A 688 -32.21 14.82 -2.66
C SER A 688 -31.15 13.75 -2.40
N ASP A 689 -30.92 12.88 -3.37
CA ASP A 689 -29.82 11.92 -3.36
C ASP A 689 -28.46 12.63 -3.52
N LEU A 690 -28.35 13.59 -4.44
CA LEU A 690 -27.14 14.41 -4.59
C LEU A 690 -26.90 15.27 -3.34
N TYR A 691 -27.95 15.88 -2.78
CA TYR A 691 -27.85 16.63 -1.51
C TYR A 691 -27.32 15.72 -0.40
N TRP A 692 -27.90 14.53 -0.23
CA TRP A 692 -27.48 13.59 0.79
C TRP A 692 -26.00 13.24 0.66
N ALA A 693 -25.51 13.00 -0.56
CA ALA A 693 -24.11 12.66 -0.84
C ALA A 693 -23.14 13.84 -0.65
N LEU A 694 -23.54 15.05 -1.04
CA LEU A 694 -22.74 16.26 -0.83
C LEU A 694 -22.66 16.66 0.64
N SER A 695 -23.61 16.24 1.47
CA SER A 695 -23.60 16.48 2.92
C SER A 695 -22.85 15.37 3.68
N GLY A 696 -21.54 15.22 3.43
CA GLY A 696 -20.66 14.34 4.21
C GLY A 696 -20.05 13.15 3.44
N GLY A 697 -20.36 12.98 2.16
CA GLY A 697 -19.87 11.88 1.31
C GLY A 697 -18.53 12.16 0.63
N GLY A 698 -17.88 13.28 0.97
CA GLY A 698 -16.60 13.71 0.44
C GLY A 698 -16.73 14.64 -0.76
N GLY A 699 -15.93 15.72 -0.75
CA GLY A 699 -15.87 16.66 -1.86
C GLY A 699 -15.10 16.11 -3.07
N GLY A 700 -15.38 16.67 -4.25
CA GLY A 700 -14.60 16.42 -5.45
C GLY A 700 -15.00 15.19 -6.28
N THR A 701 -16.14 14.55 -5.98
CA THR A 701 -16.57 13.32 -6.68
C THR A 701 -17.98 13.35 -7.27
N TYR A 702 -18.94 14.13 -6.75
CA TYR A 702 -20.33 14.13 -7.27
C TYR A 702 -20.65 15.27 -8.24
N GLY A 703 -19.87 16.35 -8.18
CA GLY A 703 -20.13 17.59 -8.90
C GLY A 703 -19.30 18.75 -8.36
N ILE A 704 -19.31 19.87 -9.07
CA ILE A 704 -18.61 21.09 -8.65
C ILE A 704 -19.62 22.01 -7.97
N VAL A 705 -19.51 22.15 -6.65
CA VAL A 705 -20.32 23.09 -5.87
C VAL A 705 -19.99 24.52 -6.31
N VAL A 706 -21.04 25.28 -6.63
CA VAL A 706 -21.00 26.72 -6.94
C VAL A 706 -21.31 27.53 -5.70
N SER A 707 -22.34 27.11 -4.96
CA SER A 707 -22.74 27.73 -3.69
C SER A 707 -23.39 26.70 -2.76
N MET A 708 -23.36 27.00 -1.47
CA MET A 708 -24.00 26.24 -0.40
C MET A 708 -24.84 27.19 0.44
N THR A 709 -26.04 26.77 0.80
CA THR A 709 -26.85 27.41 1.85
C THR A 709 -26.79 26.56 3.12
N ALA A 710 -26.42 27.18 4.23
CA ALA A 710 -26.30 26.53 5.52
C ALA A 710 -26.98 27.34 6.63
N LYS A 711 -27.39 26.65 7.70
CA LYS A 711 -27.96 27.28 8.91
C LYS A 711 -26.94 28.23 9.55
N VAL A 712 -27.45 29.30 10.16
CA VAL A 712 -26.71 30.15 11.08
C VAL A 712 -27.54 30.35 12.35
N TYR A 713 -26.86 30.67 13.44
CA TYR A 713 -27.47 30.72 14.77
C TYR A 713 -27.33 32.12 15.37
N PRO A 714 -28.18 32.53 16.32
CA PRO A 714 -27.93 33.76 17.09
C PRO A 714 -26.54 33.75 17.70
N ASP A 715 -25.88 34.90 17.80
CA ASP A 715 -24.65 35.01 18.58
C ASP A 715 -24.94 34.99 20.08
N ALA A 716 -23.93 34.66 20.87
CA ALA A 716 -24.02 34.58 22.32
C ALA A 716 -22.65 34.83 22.98
N THR A 717 -22.68 35.02 24.30
CA THR A 717 -21.48 34.96 25.12
C THR A 717 -20.81 33.59 24.94
N VAL A 718 -19.50 33.59 24.72
CA VAL A 718 -18.71 32.36 24.61
C VAL A 718 -17.56 32.44 25.59
N SER A 719 -17.41 31.36 26.38
CA SER A 719 -16.30 31.23 27.32
C SER A 719 -15.41 30.06 26.95
N GLY A 720 -14.16 30.14 27.38
CA GLY A 720 -13.17 29.11 27.13
C GLY A 720 -12.17 28.94 28.24
N ALA A 721 -11.30 27.97 28.04
CA ALA A 721 -10.18 27.70 28.92
C ALA A 721 -9.01 27.11 28.15
N THR A 722 -7.80 27.38 28.65
CA THR A 722 -6.55 26.73 28.25
C THR A 722 -5.98 26.06 29.50
N LEU A 723 -5.30 24.92 29.33
CA LEU A 723 -4.61 24.25 30.43
C LEU A 723 -3.35 23.57 29.89
N ILE A 724 -2.24 23.66 30.61
CA ILE A 724 -0.99 22.96 30.25
C ILE A 724 -0.31 22.35 31.46
N PHE A 725 0.26 21.17 31.30
CA PHE A 725 1.24 20.58 32.21
C PHE A 725 2.32 19.81 31.43
N GLN A 726 3.51 19.68 32.02
CA GLN A 726 4.69 19.12 31.36
C GLN A 726 5.17 17.86 32.08
N SER A 727 5.65 16.87 31.33
CA SER A 727 6.23 15.65 31.92
C SER A 727 7.52 15.96 32.70
N SER A 728 8.27 17.00 32.31
CA SER A 728 9.47 17.49 33.00
C SER A 728 9.23 17.95 34.45
N SER A 729 7.98 18.22 34.83
CA SER A 729 7.59 18.72 36.15
C SER A 729 7.05 17.63 37.09
N THR A 730 7.01 16.37 36.64
CA THR A 730 6.50 15.23 37.41
C THR A 730 7.18 13.92 36.95
N THR A 731 6.73 12.75 37.41
CA THR A 731 7.19 11.47 36.86
C THR A 731 6.40 11.12 35.59
N MET A 732 6.97 10.33 34.68
CA MET A 732 6.27 9.93 33.46
C MET A 732 4.96 9.18 33.75
N ASP A 733 4.95 8.34 34.78
CA ASP A 733 3.73 7.64 35.20
C ASP A 733 2.66 8.60 35.75
N ASN A 734 3.05 9.60 36.55
CA ASN A 734 2.09 10.62 37.00
C ASN A 734 1.62 11.50 35.84
N PHE A 735 2.50 11.83 34.89
CA PHE A 735 2.13 12.58 33.69
C PHE A 735 1.03 11.84 32.91
N TYR A 736 1.24 10.57 32.56
CA TYR A 736 0.23 9.78 31.85
C TYR A 736 -1.00 9.48 32.71
N ALA A 737 -0.89 9.40 34.04
CA ALA A 737 -2.06 9.33 34.93
C ALA A 737 -2.92 10.61 34.85
N GLY A 738 -2.29 11.79 34.71
CA GLY A 738 -2.98 13.04 34.43
C GLY A 738 -3.70 13.03 33.08
N VAL A 739 -3.04 12.53 32.03
CA VAL A 739 -3.66 12.39 30.69
C VAL A 739 -4.80 11.37 30.70
N GLU A 740 -4.65 10.24 31.40
CA GLU A 740 -5.70 9.24 31.58
C GLU A 740 -6.91 9.84 32.30
N LYS A 741 -6.65 10.63 33.35
CA LYS A 741 -7.70 11.27 34.11
C LYS A 741 -8.47 12.28 33.27
N PHE A 742 -7.79 13.05 32.43
CA PHE A 742 -8.43 13.92 31.45
C PHE A 742 -9.41 13.16 30.57
N HIS A 743 -8.97 12.08 29.93
CA HIS A 743 -9.83 11.28 29.06
C HIS A 743 -11.02 10.68 29.81
N SER A 744 -10.82 10.22 31.05
CA SER A 744 -11.92 9.69 31.88
C SER A 744 -13.02 10.72 32.19
N LEU A 745 -12.65 12.01 32.28
CA LEU A 745 -13.56 13.12 32.57
C LEU A 745 -14.11 13.79 31.31
N LEU A 746 -13.49 13.54 30.14
CA LEU A 746 -13.84 14.17 28.88
C LEU A 746 -15.33 14.00 28.50
N PRO A 747 -15.96 12.81 28.63
CA PRO A 747 -17.39 12.67 28.33
C PRO A 747 -18.25 13.66 29.11
N ALA A 748 -18.02 13.81 30.42
CA ALA A 748 -18.79 14.72 31.27
C ALA A 748 -18.56 16.20 30.91
N MET A 749 -17.32 16.57 30.55
CA MET A 749 -17.01 17.93 30.09
C MET A 749 -17.69 18.27 28.77
N VAL A 750 -17.71 17.32 27.83
CA VAL A 750 -18.41 17.47 26.55
C VAL A 750 -19.93 17.52 26.76
N ASP A 751 -20.48 16.64 27.60
CA ASP A 751 -21.92 16.59 27.94
C ASP A 751 -22.41 17.88 28.62
N ALA A 752 -21.52 18.58 29.31
CA ALA A 752 -21.79 19.90 29.86
C ALA A 752 -21.90 21.00 28.78
N GLY A 753 -21.76 20.67 27.49
CA GLY A 753 -21.95 21.56 26.35
C GLY A 753 -20.68 22.26 25.88
N SER A 754 -19.52 21.60 26.03
CA SER A 754 -18.23 22.12 25.56
C SER A 754 -17.64 21.30 24.42
N MET A 755 -16.83 21.96 23.60
CA MET A 755 -15.90 21.31 22.67
C MET A 755 -14.49 21.60 23.14
N MET A 756 -13.59 20.62 23.02
CA MET A 756 -12.21 20.75 23.51
C MET A 756 -11.23 20.31 22.43
N VAL A 757 -10.34 21.22 22.01
CA VAL A 757 -9.13 20.84 21.30
C VAL A 757 -8.04 20.63 22.34
N TYR A 758 -7.43 19.45 22.33
CA TYR A 758 -6.30 19.13 23.18
C TYR A 758 -5.23 18.38 22.40
N PHE A 759 -4.00 18.45 22.86
CA PHE A 759 -2.89 17.74 22.23
C PHE A 759 -1.86 17.33 23.28
N PHE A 760 -1.21 16.20 23.06
CA PHE A 760 -0.18 15.69 23.95
C PHE A 760 0.84 14.82 23.23
N SER A 761 2.06 14.84 23.78
CA SER A 761 3.14 13.91 23.48
C SER A 761 3.70 13.35 24.80
N ASP A 762 4.84 12.67 24.77
CA ASP A 762 5.63 12.32 25.95
C ASP A 762 6.18 13.53 26.74
N ALA A 763 6.16 14.74 26.16
CA ALA A 763 6.75 15.94 26.74
C ALA A 763 5.73 16.82 27.48
N PHE A 764 4.50 16.90 26.99
CA PHE A 764 3.49 17.80 27.54
C PHE A 764 2.06 17.37 27.19
N PHE A 765 1.11 17.87 27.96
CA PHE A 765 -0.32 17.83 27.64
C PHE A 765 -0.87 19.26 27.68
N GLN A 766 -1.68 19.60 26.68
CA GLN A 766 -2.31 20.90 26.60
C GLN A 766 -3.76 20.78 26.14
N ILE A 767 -4.68 21.40 26.88
CA ILE A 767 -5.93 21.89 26.31
C ILE A 767 -5.57 23.19 25.59
N GLY A 768 -5.72 23.20 24.26
CA GLY A 768 -5.62 24.38 23.43
C GLY A 768 -6.75 25.33 23.80
N PRO A 769 -7.78 25.48 22.97
CA PRO A 769 -9.04 26.04 23.45
C PRO A 769 -10.08 24.98 23.80
N MET A 770 -10.60 25.07 25.01
CA MET A 770 -11.97 24.68 25.31
C MET A 770 -12.91 25.81 24.84
N THR A 771 -14.01 25.44 24.17
CA THR A 771 -15.07 26.36 23.74
C THR A 771 -16.40 25.94 24.34
N ALA A 772 -17.05 26.87 25.02
CA ALA A 772 -18.33 26.67 25.69
C ALA A 772 -19.31 27.78 25.25
N TYR A 773 -20.12 27.45 24.25
CA TYR A 773 -21.08 28.38 23.66
C TYR A 773 -22.25 28.67 24.59
N ASN A 774 -22.68 29.93 24.68
CA ASN A 774 -23.75 30.41 25.57
C ASN A 774 -23.52 30.03 27.05
N LYS A 775 -22.27 30.16 27.50
CA LYS A 775 -21.84 29.86 28.87
C LYS A 775 -20.93 30.95 29.40
N THR A 776 -20.98 31.12 30.71
CA THR A 776 -20.13 32.05 31.45
C THR A 776 -18.79 31.41 31.83
N SER A 777 -17.81 32.24 32.18
CA SER A 777 -16.51 31.77 32.67
C SER A 777 -16.64 30.95 33.97
N ALA A 778 -17.64 31.27 34.81
CA ALA A 778 -17.93 30.53 36.03
C ALA A 778 -18.39 29.09 35.75
N GLU A 779 -19.23 28.90 34.72
CA GLU A 779 -19.64 27.57 34.28
C GLU A 779 -18.46 26.78 33.69
N VAL A 780 -17.61 27.41 32.88
CA VAL A 780 -16.39 26.76 32.35
C VAL A 780 -15.46 26.31 33.48
N LYS A 781 -15.27 27.15 34.50
CA LYS A 781 -14.50 26.79 35.69
C LYS A 781 -15.11 25.61 36.45
N SER A 782 -16.45 25.54 36.51
CA SER A 782 -17.14 24.38 37.10
C SER A 782 -17.03 23.12 36.25
N ILE A 783 -16.92 23.23 34.92
CA ILE A 783 -16.76 22.07 34.03
C ILE A 783 -15.36 21.46 34.20
N LEU A 784 -14.32 22.31 34.34
CA LEU A 784 -12.94 21.85 34.50
C LEU A 784 -12.53 21.53 35.95
N SER A 785 -13.40 21.80 36.94
CA SER A 785 -13.01 21.73 38.36
C SER A 785 -12.50 20.36 38.77
N ASP A 786 -13.14 19.30 38.30
CA ASP A 786 -12.78 17.92 38.66
C ASP A 786 -11.45 17.50 38.05
N PHE A 787 -11.14 18.01 36.86
CA PHE A 787 -9.85 17.75 36.23
C PHE A 787 -8.72 18.52 36.91
N VAL A 788 -8.93 19.80 37.21
CA VAL A 788 -7.98 20.62 37.97
C VAL A 788 -7.69 20.00 39.35
N ALA A 789 -8.75 19.61 40.07
CA ALA A 789 -8.62 18.96 41.37
C ALA A 789 -7.85 17.63 41.29
N ALA A 790 -8.03 16.86 40.21
CA ALA A 790 -7.29 15.62 40.04
C ALA A 790 -5.80 15.85 39.72
N LEU A 791 -5.45 16.92 38.99
CA LEU A 791 -4.05 17.31 38.81
C LEU A 791 -3.41 17.76 40.12
N ASP A 792 -4.14 18.50 40.96
CA ASP A 792 -3.71 18.88 42.31
C ASP A 792 -3.46 17.66 43.21
N GLU A 793 -4.36 16.67 43.17
CA GLU A 793 -4.23 15.42 43.93
C GLU A 793 -3.00 14.60 43.48
N LEU A 794 -2.77 14.53 42.17
CA LEU A 794 -1.58 13.90 41.56
C LEU A 794 -0.30 14.74 41.75
N LYS A 795 -0.42 15.95 42.32
CA LYS A 795 0.68 16.91 42.52
C LYS A 795 1.39 17.28 41.22
N ILE A 796 0.64 17.39 40.12
CA ILE A 796 1.16 17.79 38.81
C ILE A 796 1.08 19.32 38.71
N PRO A 797 2.22 20.03 38.61
CA PRO A 797 2.20 21.46 38.35
C PRO A 797 1.52 21.75 37.02
N HIS A 798 0.51 22.61 37.03
CA HIS A 798 -0.27 22.95 35.86
C HIS A 798 -0.60 24.45 35.84
N ASN A 799 -0.85 24.98 34.65
CA ASN A 799 -1.36 26.33 34.47
C ASN A 799 -2.69 26.27 33.76
N VAL A 800 -3.72 26.91 34.33
CA VAL A 800 -5.06 27.00 33.75
C VAL A 800 -5.46 28.46 33.62
N SER A 801 -5.99 28.84 32.45
CA SER A 801 -6.51 30.18 32.20
C SER A 801 -7.93 30.10 31.66
N TYR A 802 -8.77 31.03 32.07
CA TYR A 802 -10.18 31.11 31.69
C TYR A 802 -10.44 32.40 30.93
N SER A 803 -11.32 32.34 29.93
CA SER A 803 -11.71 33.51 29.12
C SER A 803 -13.23 33.61 28.98
N GLN A 804 -13.69 34.82 28.68
CA GLN A 804 -15.07 35.11 28.33
C GLN A 804 -15.09 36.24 27.32
N SER A 805 -15.77 36.01 26.21
CA SER A 805 -15.96 36.96 25.13
C SER A 805 -17.43 37.26 24.95
N ALA A 806 -17.76 38.48 24.53
CA ALA A 806 -19.16 38.89 24.35
C ALA A 806 -19.79 38.25 23.10
N THR A 807 -18.96 37.91 22.11
CA THR A 807 -19.35 37.29 20.84
C THR A 807 -18.49 36.08 20.52
N TYR A 808 -18.99 35.20 19.65
CA TYR A 808 -18.19 34.09 19.14
C TYR A 808 -16.98 34.57 18.33
N THR A 809 -17.09 35.68 17.58
CA THR A 809 -15.97 36.21 16.78
C THR A 809 -14.80 36.63 17.67
N GLU A 810 -15.06 37.30 18.78
CA GLU A 810 -14.03 37.66 19.77
C GLU A 810 -13.39 36.42 20.42
N HIS A 811 -14.19 35.42 20.79
CA HIS A 811 -13.68 34.15 21.31
C HIS A 811 -12.80 33.45 20.27
N TYR A 812 -13.23 33.42 19.02
CA TYR A 812 -12.50 32.77 17.95
C TYR A 812 -11.17 33.49 17.67
N ASP A 813 -11.15 34.83 17.57
CA ASP A 813 -9.92 35.60 17.38
C ASP A 813 -8.92 35.43 18.53
N THR A 814 -9.43 35.33 19.76
CA THR A 814 -8.60 35.08 20.94
C THR A 814 -7.89 33.72 20.89
N ASN A 815 -8.58 32.69 20.38
CA ASN A 815 -8.10 31.30 20.46
C ASN A 815 -7.45 30.78 19.17
N PHE A 816 -7.87 31.29 18.00
CA PHE A 816 -7.44 30.83 16.68
C PHE A 816 -6.92 31.97 15.78
N GLY A 817 -6.92 33.21 16.29
CA GLY A 817 -6.46 34.40 15.56
C GLY A 817 -4.94 34.58 15.52
N PRO A 818 -4.46 35.75 15.07
CA PRO A 818 -5.27 36.91 14.69
C PRO A 818 -6.00 36.68 13.35
N LEU A 819 -7.28 37.03 13.31
CA LEU A 819 -8.08 37.11 12.09
C LEU A 819 -7.51 38.21 11.15
N PRO A 820 -7.68 38.07 9.82
CA PRO A 820 -8.54 37.08 9.16
C PRO A 820 -7.92 35.69 8.99
N TYR A 821 -6.60 35.54 9.08
CA TYR A 821 -5.95 34.31 8.62
C TYR A 821 -5.60 33.31 9.73
N GLY A 822 -5.58 33.76 10.98
CA GLY A 822 -5.19 32.95 12.13
C GLY A 822 -3.69 32.66 12.20
N ASN A 823 -3.31 31.81 13.15
CA ASN A 823 -1.93 31.44 13.43
C ASN A 823 -1.59 29.96 13.14
N ILE A 824 -2.57 29.15 12.72
CA ILE A 824 -2.37 27.72 12.45
C ILE A 824 -1.53 27.54 11.19
N LYS A 825 -0.40 26.82 11.35
CA LYS A 825 0.56 26.55 10.28
C LYS A 825 0.18 25.30 9.50
N VAL A 826 0.62 25.24 8.24
CA VAL A 826 0.36 24.12 7.33
C VAL A 826 1.66 23.46 6.86
N GLY A 827 1.57 22.23 6.36
CA GLY A 827 2.73 21.53 5.78
C GLY A 827 3.86 21.24 6.77
N ILE A 828 3.54 21.17 8.06
CA ILE A 828 4.49 20.88 9.15
C ILE A 828 4.42 19.42 9.63
N ALA A 829 3.47 18.64 9.11
CA ALA A 829 3.20 17.29 9.57
C ALA A 829 2.60 16.40 8.47
N GLN A 830 2.69 15.09 8.71
CA GLN A 830 1.94 14.04 8.02
C GLN A 830 0.87 13.50 8.96
N TYR A 831 -0.22 13.00 8.40
CA TYR A 831 -1.46 12.79 9.14
C TYR A 831 -1.91 11.34 9.12
N GLY A 832 -2.31 10.85 10.28
CA GLY A 832 -3.24 9.74 10.48
C GLY A 832 -4.47 10.25 11.24
N GLY A 833 -5.55 9.47 11.28
CA GLY A 833 -6.76 9.91 11.95
C GLY A 833 -7.71 8.79 12.32
N ARG A 834 -8.40 8.96 13.45
CA ARG A 834 -9.37 7.97 13.95
C ARG A 834 -10.45 8.64 14.77
N LEU A 835 -11.69 8.17 14.63
CA LEU A 835 -12.78 8.52 15.53
C LEU A 835 -12.76 7.55 16.71
N ILE A 836 -12.72 8.06 17.94
CA ILE A 836 -12.71 7.25 19.15
C ILE A 836 -14.14 7.18 19.71
N PRO A 837 -14.77 5.99 19.72
CA PRO A 837 -16.10 5.79 20.28
C PRO A 837 -16.15 6.24 21.75
N ARG A 838 -17.26 6.86 22.16
CA ARG A 838 -17.52 7.18 23.58
C ARG A 838 -17.32 5.95 24.48
N ALA A 839 -17.84 4.82 24.03
CA ALA A 839 -17.73 3.55 24.73
C ALA A 839 -16.28 3.07 24.94
N THR A 840 -15.33 3.46 24.09
CA THR A 840 -13.90 3.14 24.28
C THR A 840 -13.36 3.85 25.52
N ILE A 841 -13.69 5.14 25.68
CA ILE A 841 -13.26 5.93 26.83
C ILE A 841 -14.00 5.50 28.10
N GLU A 842 -15.30 5.23 28.03
CA GLU A 842 -16.07 4.87 29.23
C GLU A 842 -15.78 3.44 29.73
N ASN A 843 -15.53 2.48 28.82
CA ASN A 843 -15.44 1.07 29.18
C ASN A 843 -14.02 0.48 29.04
N ASN A 844 -13.12 1.14 28.30
CA ASN A 844 -11.80 0.59 27.97
C ASN A 844 -10.69 1.67 27.98
N ASN A 845 -10.81 2.68 28.86
CA ASN A 845 -9.88 3.80 28.92
C ASN A 845 -8.43 3.34 29.15
N ALA A 846 -8.21 2.30 29.96
CA ALA A 846 -6.88 1.82 30.31
C ALA A 846 -6.12 1.30 29.07
N GLU A 847 -6.76 0.49 28.21
CA GLU A 847 -6.13 0.01 26.98
C GLU A 847 -5.96 1.14 25.96
N PHE A 848 -6.93 2.08 25.87
CA PHE A 848 -6.76 3.29 25.07
C PHE A 848 -5.54 4.10 25.53
N MET A 849 -5.36 4.29 26.83
CA MET A 849 -4.24 5.05 27.38
C MET A 849 -2.90 4.34 27.23
N LYS A 850 -2.89 3.01 27.32
CA LYS A 850 -1.69 2.21 27.01
C LYS A 850 -1.28 2.38 25.55
N MET A 851 -2.24 2.32 24.61
CA MET A 851 -2.00 2.60 23.20
C MET A 851 -1.50 4.04 22.99
N ALA A 852 -2.21 5.02 23.56
CA ALA A 852 -1.88 6.43 23.42
C ALA A 852 -0.46 6.73 23.90
N ARG A 853 -0.09 6.22 25.08
CA ARG A 853 1.28 6.32 25.61
C ARG A 853 2.31 5.71 24.66
N ASN A 854 2.03 4.53 24.11
CA ASN A 854 2.96 3.84 23.21
C ASN A 854 3.25 4.67 21.95
N ILE A 855 2.21 5.21 21.31
CA ILE A 855 2.40 6.00 20.09
C ILE A 855 3.04 7.36 20.39
N THR A 856 2.74 7.99 21.54
CA THR A 856 3.35 9.29 21.89
C THR A 856 4.80 9.17 22.32
N GLU A 857 5.19 8.09 23.00
CA GLU A 857 6.60 7.77 23.27
C GLU A 857 7.37 7.40 21.98
N ASP A 858 6.66 6.97 20.94
CA ASP A 858 7.19 6.72 19.59
C ASP A 858 7.16 7.99 18.70
N GLY A 859 7.07 9.19 19.31
CA GLY A 859 7.22 10.47 18.61
C GLY A 859 5.98 10.95 17.84
N VAL A 860 4.80 10.36 18.09
CA VAL A 860 3.54 10.88 17.56
C VAL A 860 3.03 12.02 18.46
N LEU A 861 2.62 13.14 17.85
CA LEU A 861 1.79 14.12 18.54
C LEU A 861 0.32 13.71 18.37
N PHE A 862 -0.36 13.45 19.50
CA PHE A 862 -1.79 13.14 19.50
C PHE A 862 -2.57 14.44 19.61
N ILE A 863 -3.46 14.71 18.66
CA ILE A 863 -4.38 15.85 18.69
C ILE A 863 -5.80 15.30 18.81
N GLY A 864 -6.51 15.65 19.87
CA GLY A 864 -7.88 15.23 20.12
C GLY A 864 -8.86 16.39 20.06
N VAL A 865 -9.99 16.16 19.40
CA VAL A 865 -11.17 17.01 19.39
C VAL A 865 -12.27 16.29 20.18
N GLY A 866 -12.42 16.67 21.45
CA GLY A 866 -13.51 16.23 22.31
C GLY A 866 -14.82 16.90 21.92
N THR A 867 -15.77 16.16 21.37
CA THR A 867 -17.06 16.69 20.90
C THR A 867 -18.13 15.61 20.83
N ASP A 868 -19.40 15.99 20.98
CA ASP A 868 -20.55 15.11 20.76
C ASP A 868 -21.45 15.67 19.66
N VAL A 869 -21.55 14.92 18.57
CA VAL A 869 -22.38 15.26 17.40
C VAL A 869 -23.47 14.21 17.17
N SER A 870 -23.93 13.55 18.22
CA SER A 870 -24.98 12.52 18.18
C SER A 870 -26.38 13.10 18.01
N ALA A 871 -26.66 14.29 18.56
CA ALA A 871 -28.00 14.89 18.56
C ALA A 871 -28.58 15.13 17.15
N PRO A 872 -27.81 15.66 16.17
CA PRO A 872 -28.31 15.85 14.80
C PRO A 872 -28.76 14.58 14.08
N ALA A 873 -28.30 13.38 14.49
CA ALA A 873 -28.57 12.13 13.79
C ALA A 873 -30.06 11.81 13.59
N LYS A 874 -30.94 12.40 14.40
CA LYS A 874 -32.41 12.21 14.32
C LYS A 874 -33.12 13.20 13.40
N THR A 875 -32.46 14.28 12.98
CA THR A 875 -33.10 15.43 12.33
C THR A 875 -32.46 15.84 11.00
N VAL A 876 -31.33 15.23 10.63
CA VAL A 876 -30.61 15.51 9.38
C VAL A 876 -30.60 14.29 8.46
N SER A 877 -30.81 14.53 7.16
CA SER A 877 -30.68 13.52 6.11
C SER A 877 -29.38 13.77 5.35
N ASN A 878 -28.29 13.14 5.79
CA ASN A 878 -26.95 13.34 5.22
C ASN A 878 -26.11 12.06 5.27
N SER A 879 -24.95 12.06 4.61
CA SER A 879 -24.10 10.88 4.43
C SER A 879 -22.84 10.89 5.30
N VAL A 880 -22.80 11.71 6.35
CA VAL A 880 -21.74 11.70 7.36
C VAL A 880 -21.49 10.25 7.82
N LEU A 881 -20.22 9.86 7.90
CA LEU A 881 -19.80 8.55 8.40
C LEU A 881 -20.51 8.23 9.73
N PRO A 882 -21.28 7.14 9.85
CA PRO A 882 -22.10 6.89 11.03
C PRO A 882 -21.32 6.81 12.35
N ALA A 883 -20.03 6.47 12.31
CA ALA A 883 -19.15 6.43 13.48
C ALA A 883 -19.09 7.77 14.23
N TRP A 884 -19.20 8.91 13.54
CA TRP A 884 -19.27 10.24 14.17
C TRP A 884 -20.33 10.35 15.25
N ARG A 885 -21.48 9.68 15.07
CA ARG A 885 -22.62 9.77 15.99
C ARG A 885 -22.42 8.98 17.29
N LYS A 886 -21.36 8.18 17.37
CA LYS A 886 -21.01 7.34 18.52
C LYS A 886 -19.68 7.75 19.16
N SER A 887 -18.93 8.63 18.52
CA SER A 887 -17.60 9.03 18.95
C SER A 887 -17.65 10.25 19.85
N ILE A 888 -16.69 10.30 20.78
CA ILE A 888 -16.49 11.42 21.70
C ILE A 888 -15.21 12.19 21.39
N ILE A 889 -14.27 11.55 20.66
CA ILE A 889 -13.04 12.17 20.20
C ILE A 889 -12.92 11.96 18.69
N HIS A 890 -12.62 13.03 17.97
CA HIS A 890 -11.93 12.93 16.69
C HIS A 890 -10.42 13.10 16.97
N ALA A 891 -9.64 12.06 16.67
CA ALA A 891 -8.20 12.06 16.87
C ALA A 891 -7.47 12.26 15.54
N THR A 892 -6.52 13.17 15.53
CA THR A 892 -5.56 13.41 14.46
C THR A 892 -4.18 13.10 15.01
N LEU A 893 -3.48 12.18 14.36
CA LEU A 893 -2.14 11.75 14.75
C LEU A 893 -1.15 12.36 13.77
N THR A 894 -0.06 12.94 14.28
CA THR A 894 0.92 13.60 13.42
C THR A 894 2.35 13.13 13.65
N THR A 895 3.08 12.92 12.55
CA THR A 895 4.54 12.88 12.51
C THR A 895 5.08 14.13 11.85
N ASP A 896 6.26 14.59 12.25
CA ASP A 896 6.84 15.85 11.78
C ASP A 896 7.20 15.82 10.29
N TRP A 897 7.03 16.96 9.62
CA TRP A 897 7.57 17.20 8.29
C TRP A 897 8.87 18.02 8.36
N ASN A 898 9.91 17.56 7.66
CA ASN A 898 11.18 18.28 7.53
C ASN A 898 11.52 18.55 6.06
N PHE A 899 11.42 19.82 5.66
CA PHE A 899 11.68 20.27 4.29
C PHE A 899 13.11 20.06 3.80
N THR A 900 14.07 19.89 4.70
CA THR A 900 15.49 19.68 4.37
C THR A 900 15.97 18.25 4.57
N ALA A 901 15.13 17.38 5.16
CA ALA A 901 15.45 15.98 5.32
C ALA A 901 15.46 15.26 3.96
N PRO A 902 16.25 14.17 3.85
CA PRO A 902 16.14 13.25 2.72
C PRO A 902 14.70 12.79 2.50
N TRP A 903 14.28 12.66 1.24
CA TRP A 903 12.90 12.34 0.88
C TRP A 903 12.45 10.97 1.44
N GLU A 904 13.38 10.02 1.47
CA GLU A 904 13.20 8.69 2.04
C GLU A 904 12.83 8.71 3.52
N GLU A 905 13.26 9.72 4.30
CA GLU A 905 12.88 9.86 5.70
C GLU A 905 11.40 10.27 5.82
N MET A 906 10.92 11.16 4.95
CA MET A 906 9.51 11.56 4.93
C MET A 906 8.60 10.43 4.44
N ILE A 907 9.10 9.58 3.53
CA ILE A 907 8.41 8.34 3.16
C ILE A 907 8.35 7.39 4.38
N ALA A 908 9.47 7.17 5.06
CA ALA A 908 9.53 6.29 6.22
C ALA A 908 8.62 6.74 7.36
N LEU A 909 8.46 8.05 7.59
CA LEU A 909 7.49 8.58 8.53
C LEU A 909 6.03 8.33 8.09
N GLN A 910 5.74 8.42 6.78
CA GLN A 910 4.42 8.02 6.28
C GLN A 910 4.18 6.52 6.46
N ASP A 911 5.15 5.69 6.10
CA ASP A 911 5.06 4.23 6.26
C ASP A 911 4.87 3.88 7.74
N LYS A 912 5.57 4.56 8.64
CA LYS A 912 5.36 4.43 10.09
C LYS A 912 3.93 4.76 10.49
N MET A 913 3.37 5.87 10.00
CA MET A 913 1.98 6.23 10.26
C MET A 913 1.04 5.11 9.84
N THR A 914 1.15 4.65 8.58
CA THR A 914 0.26 3.66 7.97
C THR A 914 0.43 2.26 8.57
N ASP A 915 1.66 1.77 8.69
CA ASP A 915 1.96 0.37 8.96
C ASP A 915 2.20 0.06 10.45
N SER A 916 2.46 1.08 11.27
CA SER A 916 2.75 0.92 12.71
C SER A 916 1.78 1.66 13.62
N ILE A 917 1.51 2.95 13.36
CA ILE A 917 0.71 3.78 14.28
C ILE A 917 -0.80 3.51 14.11
N MET A 918 -1.31 3.56 12.88
CA MET A 918 -2.72 3.37 12.60
C MET A 918 -3.26 2.01 13.10
N PRO A 919 -2.58 0.86 12.90
CA PRO A 919 -3.06 -0.43 13.39
C PRO A 919 -3.25 -0.48 14.92
N GLN A 920 -2.43 0.25 15.69
CA GLN A 920 -2.53 0.25 17.15
C GLN A 920 -3.79 0.97 17.64
N ILE A 921 -4.10 2.14 17.08
CA ILE A 921 -5.30 2.89 17.46
C ILE A 921 -6.58 2.21 16.94
N GLU A 922 -6.50 1.53 15.80
CA GLU A 922 -7.58 0.72 15.24
C GLU A 922 -7.92 -0.48 16.12
N ALA A 923 -6.91 -1.16 16.68
CA ALA A 923 -7.09 -2.31 17.56
C ALA A 923 -7.91 -1.98 18.82
N VAL A 924 -7.81 -0.76 19.34
CA VAL A 924 -8.58 -0.29 20.51
C VAL A 924 -9.89 0.43 20.13
N THR A 925 -10.16 0.59 18.84
CA THR A 925 -11.39 1.21 18.30
C THR A 925 -12.06 0.36 17.19
N PRO A 926 -12.33 -0.94 17.43
CA PRO A 926 -12.88 -1.83 16.42
C PRO A 926 -14.26 -1.36 15.93
N GLY A 927 -14.51 -1.45 14.62
CA GLY A 927 -15.77 -1.04 13.99
C GLY A 927 -16.04 0.47 14.00
N SER A 928 -15.05 1.28 14.38
CA SER A 928 -15.06 2.73 14.18
C SER A 928 -14.63 3.10 12.75
N GLY A 929 -14.35 4.37 12.51
CA GLY A 929 -13.75 4.84 11.26
C GLY A 929 -12.92 6.10 11.48
N ALA A 930 -12.65 6.84 10.41
CA ALA A 930 -11.85 8.06 10.45
C ALA A 930 -12.52 9.21 9.69
N TYR A 931 -12.21 10.42 10.10
CA TYR A 931 -12.64 11.60 9.36
C TYR A 931 -11.81 11.74 8.09
N MET A 932 -12.42 11.50 6.93
CA MET A 932 -11.74 11.43 5.63
C MET A 932 -10.92 12.66 5.22
N ASN A 933 -11.16 13.82 5.83
CA ASN A 933 -10.41 15.04 5.53
C ASN A 933 -9.10 15.12 6.34
N GLU A 934 -8.97 14.37 7.44
CA GLU A 934 -7.85 14.41 8.40
C GLU A 934 -7.46 12.97 8.79
N ALA A 935 -7.32 12.11 7.78
CA ALA A 935 -6.99 10.69 7.94
C ALA A 935 -5.73 10.33 7.14
N ASP A 936 -5.24 9.10 7.34
CA ASP A 936 -4.16 8.57 6.54
C ASP A 936 -4.60 8.41 5.08
N PHE A 937 -3.89 9.09 4.17
CA PHE A 937 -4.19 9.02 2.74
C PHE A 937 -3.88 7.64 2.12
N ARG A 938 -3.15 6.78 2.85
CA ARG A 938 -2.82 5.41 2.44
C ARG A 938 -3.69 4.35 3.10
N GLN A 939 -4.75 4.74 3.82
CA GLN A 939 -5.67 3.80 4.47
C GLN A 939 -6.12 2.68 3.50
N PRO A 940 -5.72 1.42 3.71
CA PRO A 940 -5.97 0.33 2.76
C PRO A 940 -7.47 0.06 2.55
N ASP A 941 -8.24 0.14 3.62
CA ASP A 941 -9.68 -0.12 3.73
C ASP A 941 -10.52 1.16 3.80
N TYR A 942 -10.04 2.24 3.14
CA TYR A 942 -10.67 3.57 3.16
C TYR A 942 -12.19 3.57 2.89
N LYS A 943 -12.70 2.62 2.10
CA LYS A 943 -14.15 2.50 1.81
C LYS A 943 -14.96 2.28 3.08
N GLU A 944 -14.50 1.38 3.95
CA GLU A 944 -15.12 1.13 5.25
C GLU A 944 -14.79 2.23 6.24
N VAL A 945 -13.51 2.63 6.33
CA VAL A 945 -13.05 3.59 7.36
C VAL A 945 -13.63 4.98 7.15
N PHE A 946 -13.77 5.46 5.91
CA PHE A 946 -14.22 6.84 5.63
C PHE A 946 -15.72 6.95 5.39
N PHE A 947 -16.39 5.88 4.97
CA PHE A 947 -17.81 5.92 4.58
C PHE A 947 -18.66 4.88 5.30
N GLY A 948 -18.07 3.78 5.77
CA GLY A 948 -18.77 2.70 6.46
C GLY A 948 -19.96 2.18 5.65
N SER A 949 -21.08 1.95 6.34
CA SER A 949 -22.33 1.47 5.72
C SER A 949 -22.93 2.40 4.66
N ASN A 950 -22.46 3.65 4.56
CA ASN A 950 -22.93 4.57 3.52
C ASN A 950 -22.29 4.32 2.14
N TYR A 951 -21.18 3.57 2.04
CA TYR A 951 -20.37 3.49 0.83
C TYR A 951 -21.16 3.05 -0.41
N GLU A 952 -21.91 1.96 -0.34
CA GLU A 952 -22.65 1.42 -1.49
C GLU A 952 -23.72 2.39 -2.00
N LYS A 953 -24.41 3.08 -1.09
CA LYS A 953 -25.39 4.11 -1.46
C LYS A 953 -24.68 5.29 -2.13
N LEU A 954 -23.58 5.77 -1.55
CA LEU A 954 -22.77 6.83 -2.14
C LEU A 954 -22.27 6.46 -3.54
N LEU A 955 -21.79 5.22 -3.73
CA LEU A 955 -21.33 4.73 -5.02
C LEU A 955 -22.46 4.67 -6.06
N SER A 956 -23.67 4.28 -5.65
CA SER A 956 -24.84 4.30 -6.55
C SER A 956 -25.18 5.72 -7.01
N ILE A 957 -25.05 6.71 -6.13
CA ILE A 957 -25.30 8.13 -6.43
C ILE A 957 -24.19 8.67 -7.33
N LYS A 958 -22.92 8.34 -7.05
CA LYS A 958 -21.78 8.64 -7.92
C LYS A 958 -22.05 8.19 -9.35
N LYS A 959 -22.45 6.92 -9.55
CA LYS A 959 -22.76 6.38 -10.88
C LYS A 959 -23.91 7.10 -11.59
N LYS A 960 -24.89 7.61 -10.85
CA LYS A 960 -26.02 8.37 -11.40
C LYS A 960 -25.60 9.77 -11.88
N TRP A 961 -24.74 10.46 -11.12
CA TRP A 961 -24.40 11.87 -11.37
C TRP A 961 -23.09 12.07 -12.15
N ASP A 962 -22.27 11.03 -12.24
CA ASP A 962 -20.99 11.01 -12.93
C ASP A 962 -20.68 9.59 -13.45
N GLU A 963 -21.45 9.17 -14.46
CA GLU A 963 -21.39 7.83 -15.07
C GLU A 963 -20.02 7.50 -15.69
N ASP A 964 -19.31 8.52 -16.18
CA ASP A 964 -18.00 8.41 -16.82
C ASP A 964 -16.82 8.53 -15.85
N TYR A 965 -17.12 8.70 -14.55
CA TYR A 965 -16.13 8.94 -13.50
C TYR A 965 -15.19 10.11 -13.88
N LEU A 966 -15.76 11.21 -14.39
CA LEU A 966 -15.04 12.44 -14.73
C LEU A 966 -14.37 13.05 -13.50
N PHE A 967 -15.10 13.11 -12.39
CA PHE A 967 -14.57 13.61 -11.14
C PHE A 967 -13.81 12.52 -10.40
N TYR A 968 -12.57 12.80 -10.06
CA TYR A 968 -11.69 11.88 -9.36
C TYR A 968 -10.94 12.61 -8.25
N ALA A 969 -10.86 11.96 -7.10
CA ALA A 969 -10.00 12.30 -5.99
C ALA A 969 -9.51 11.02 -5.34
N ILE A 970 -8.28 11.02 -4.83
CA ILE A 970 -7.72 9.90 -4.06
C ILE A 970 -8.64 9.60 -2.87
N THR A 971 -8.83 8.32 -2.56
CA THR A 971 -9.73 7.78 -1.51
C THR A 971 -11.18 8.29 -1.54
N SER A 972 -11.63 8.91 -2.64
CA SER A 972 -13.02 9.31 -2.80
C SER A 972 -13.90 8.13 -3.25
N VAL A 973 -15.21 8.28 -3.13
CA VAL A 973 -16.16 7.26 -3.60
C VAL A 973 -15.98 7.03 -5.10
N GLY A 974 -15.78 5.77 -5.48
CA GLY A 974 -15.53 5.35 -6.86
C GLY A 974 -14.13 5.65 -7.41
N SER A 975 -13.18 6.06 -6.56
CA SER A 975 -11.81 6.36 -7.00
C SER A 975 -11.06 5.15 -7.56
N ASP A 976 -11.44 3.94 -7.14
CA ASP A 976 -10.92 2.65 -7.62
C ASP A 976 -11.32 2.31 -9.06
N HIS A 977 -12.16 3.12 -9.69
CA HIS A 977 -12.36 3.07 -11.15
C HIS A 977 -11.10 3.51 -11.93
N TRP A 978 -10.16 4.18 -11.27
CA TRP A 978 -8.98 4.76 -11.88
C TRP A 978 -7.69 4.25 -11.21
N ASN A 979 -6.73 3.86 -12.04
CA ASN A 979 -5.33 3.68 -11.66
C ASN A 979 -4.53 4.92 -12.04
N VAL A 980 -3.75 5.47 -11.11
CA VAL A 980 -2.85 6.61 -11.36
C VAL A 980 -1.40 6.11 -11.30
N ALA A 981 -0.71 6.16 -12.42
CA ALA A 981 0.69 5.75 -12.52
C ALA A 981 1.63 6.79 -11.88
N ALA A 982 2.90 6.42 -11.68
CA ALA A 982 3.91 7.27 -11.06
C ALA A 982 4.22 8.56 -11.85
N ASP A 983 4.00 8.56 -13.17
CA ASP A 983 4.09 9.75 -14.03
C ASP A 983 2.84 10.64 -13.95
N GLY A 984 1.83 10.20 -13.19
CA GLY A 984 0.55 10.87 -13.02
C GLY A 984 -0.52 10.49 -14.06
N ARG A 985 -0.22 9.59 -14.99
CA ARG A 985 -1.19 9.13 -16.00
C ARG A 985 -2.34 8.38 -15.32
N MET A 986 -3.56 8.82 -15.59
CA MET A 986 -4.77 8.26 -15.01
C MET A 986 -5.50 7.40 -16.03
N CYS A 987 -5.54 6.09 -15.82
CA CYS A 987 -6.14 5.09 -16.71
C CYS A 987 -7.27 4.34 -16.01
N ARG A 988 -8.31 3.94 -16.75
CA ARG A 988 -9.35 3.08 -16.19
C ARG A 988 -8.73 1.79 -15.66
N ALA A 989 -9.15 1.40 -14.46
CA ALA A 989 -8.61 0.27 -13.72
C ALA A 989 -8.91 -1.09 -14.35
#